data_AF-B3SBR9-F1
#
_entry.id   AF-B3SBR9-F1
#
_cell.length_a   1.000
_cell.length_b   1.000
_cell.length_c   1.000
_cell.angle_alpha   90.00
_cell.angle_beta   90.00
_cell.angle_gamma   90.00
#
_symmetry.space_group_name_H-M   'P 1'
#
loop_
_entity.id
_entity.type
_entity.pdbx_description
1 polymer ?
#
loop_
_entity_poly.entity_id
_entity_poly.type
_entity_poly.pdbx_seq_one_letter_code
_entity_poly.pdbx_strand_id
1 'polypeptide(L)'
;MASTSTSVNVLNEAKSINQKGVKCRKEGNYKQALSYFMEAATEIQLISESNDHSLRHLECDIYLNIAKCYEHLHELIKIDEWSRKAEKIAKQLQNEEKISKCLDHQGFIKRLQGDFEGALTEFNKSLEMKLNCLGSQDINVAYSYNSIGDIYYEQSKYDEALSMYKKSMKIRLEQLGDHHPKMALAYYNIAQVYSRQDKYDDALLMYNKSLEIDRAQLGDNNPAIATTYSNIGAVYNHQGKYDAALSMYNKSLKIQIAKFGDRHPNTAVMYSSIGLVYSNQGKYEDALSMHHKALKIQIVQLDDNHPHTAITYCNIGDVYIDQGKYDNALAMYNTSLGIRLKHFGENHPNIAKAYDKIGQVYTNQGKYNDALAILNKSLKITLIQLGENHRYVATTYKKIANIYNHQGKYNDAVLMYNKSLNIEIVQFGENHPKIAITYSNIGQVYYEQGKYNDALLMHNKSLKIELAQLGENHLNVAVTYNNIALVYNKQSKYDDALSILKESLKIKLPKQGENHPSLAFIYGNMGLVYYNQGKYEDALSLYNKSLKIELAQLGDNHPKVASTYNKIGLVYDSQKNYDDALLMHNKSLKIQLQQLGENHPTIATTYNNIAAVYDHQKKHNDALLMLNNALQIELAQLGDNHPSIAATYNNIGAIYMVKGKCEDALLMYNKSLKIYLAEFGENHPNIASTYINIGFTYCKQRKLDDALSLYNKALQVYLVTLGENHPQTAQCYQKLAAVCRRQSNYLQAILYYRKSIDSLRNLYEENHPQILYSTKEIDKCNNLLLLEEKGDEIVASKIANILHQQLTINPTVIHRSTRSPGNFLISALLEQFFIQYIFTFYVPINT
;
A
#
# COMPACT_ATOMS: atom_id res chain seq x y z
N MET A 1 -58.11 -8.59 59.73
CA MET A 1 -57.03 -7.76 60.33
C MET A 1 -55.71 -8.53 60.51
N ALA A 2 -55.71 -9.86 60.74
CA ALA A 2 -54.47 -10.64 60.83
C ALA A 2 -53.76 -10.88 59.47
N SER A 3 -54.49 -11.00 58.35
CA SER A 3 -53.88 -11.19 57.01
C SER A 3 -53.23 -9.92 56.43
N THR A 4 -53.69 -8.74 56.85
CA THR A 4 -53.20 -7.43 56.40
C THR A 4 -51.92 -6.98 57.11
N SER A 5 -51.62 -7.50 58.32
CA SER A 5 -50.35 -7.19 59.00
C SER A 5 -49.20 -8.04 58.46
N THR A 6 -49.47 -9.28 58.04
CA THR A 6 -48.47 -10.18 57.46
C THR A 6 -48.01 -9.71 56.08
N SER A 7 -48.92 -9.25 55.22
CA SER A 7 -48.57 -8.74 53.89
C SER A 7 -47.71 -7.47 53.91
N VAL A 8 -47.97 -6.56 54.86
CA VAL A 8 -47.18 -5.32 55.04
C VAL A 8 -45.78 -5.62 55.58
N ASN A 9 -45.65 -6.59 56.49
CA ASN A 9 -44.34 -6.99 57.02
C ASN A 9 -43.45 -7.61 55.95
N VAL A 10 -43.98 -8.56 55.17
CA VAL A 10 -43.22 -9.20 54.07
C VAL A 10 -42.90 -8.19 52.95
N LEU A 11 -43.80 -7.24 52.64
CA LEU A 11 -43.50 -6.17 51.67
C LEU A 11 -42.33 -5.28 52.14
N ASN A 12 -42.28 -4.93 53.43
CA ASN A 12 -41.19 -4.12 53.99
C ASN A 12 -39.87 -4.89 54.04
N GLU A 13 -39.94 -6.20 54.32
CA GLU A 13 -38.79 -7.10 54.31
C GLU A 13 -38.22 -7.27 52.90
N ALA A 14 -39.07 -7.56 51.90
CA ALA A 14 -38.67 -7.62 50.49
C ALA A 14 -38.07 -6.30 49.99
N LYS A 15 -38.61 -5.14 50.40
CA LYS A 15 -38.01 -3.82 50.10
C LYS A 15 -36.61 -3.69 50.70
N SER A 16 -36.43 -4.11 51.96
CA SER A 16 -35.13 -4.05 52.64
C SER A 16 -34.09 -4.93 51.95
N ILE A 17 -34.46 -6.17 51.61
CA ILE A 17 -33.57 -7.11 50.91
C ILE A 17 -33.24 -6.59 49.50
N ASN A 18 -34.23 -6.06 48.76
CA ASN A 18 -34.00 -5.44 47.46
C ASN A 18 -33.03 -4.25 47.55
N GLN A 19 -33.13 -3.42 48.59
CA GLN A 19 -32.19 -2.31 48.81
C GLN A 19 -30.76 -2.80 49.07
N LYS A 20 -30.58 -3.88 49.84
CA LYS A 20 -29.27 -4.54 50.01
C LYS A 20 -28.73 -5.03 48.68
N GLY A 21 -29.56 -5.67 47.85
CA GLY A 21 -29.21 -6.08 46.49
C GLY A 21 -28.79 -4.91 45.61
N VAL A 22 -29.53 -3.79 45.62
CA VAL A 22 -29.18 -2.57 44.87
C VAL A 22 -27.84 -2.00 45.31
N LYS A 23 -27.56 -2.01 46.63
CA LYS A 23 -26.27 -1.58 47.17
C LYS A 23 -25.12 -2.46 46.67
N CYS A 24 -25.24 -3.78 46.81
CA CYS A 24 -24.24 -4.73 46.30
C CYS A 24 -24.02 -4.61 44.78
N ARG A 25 -25.09 -4.36 44.02
CA ARG A 25 -25.01 -4.13 42.57
C ARG A 25 -24.24 -2.86 42.24
N LYS A 26 -24.45 -1.77 43.00
CA LYS A 26 -23.69 -0.51 42.83
C LYS A 26 -22.21 -0.68 43.17
N GLU A 27 -21.89 -1.57 44.11
CA GLU A 27 -20.51 -1.94 44.48
C GLU A 27 -19.87 -2.93 43.48
N GLY A 28 -20.61 -3.37 42.45
CA GLY A 28 -20.11 -4.29 41.42
C GLY A 28 -20.10 -5.77 41.84
N ASN A 29 -20.66 -6.12 43.00
CA ASN A 29 -20.75 -7.50 43.45
C ASN A 29 -22.04 -8.17 42.95
N TYR A 30 -22.07 -8.48 41.65
CA TYR A 30 -23.29 -8.96 40.97
C TYR A 30 -23.78 -10.32 41.46
N LYS A 31 -22.89 -11.22 41.89
CA LYS A 31 -23.31 -12.54 42.44
C LYS A 31 -23.99 -12.40 43.80
N GLN A 32 -23.46 -11.55 44.68
CA GLN A 32 -24.08 -11.28 45.97
C GLN A 32 -25.37 -10.47 45.80
N ALA A 33 -25.39 -9.50 44.88
CA ALA A 33 -26.60 -8.75 44.53
C ALA A 33 -27.69 -9.70 44.01
N LEU A 34 -27.33 -10.65 43.14
CA LEU A 34 -28.25 -11.66 42.62
C LEU A 34 -28.82 -12.53 43.73
N SER A 35 -28.02 -12.95 44.72
CA SER A 35 -28.50 -13.67 45.90
C SER A 35 -29.60 -12.90 46.61
N TYR A 36 -29.38 -11.62 46.92
CA TYR A 36 -30.38 -10.77 47.58
C TYR A 36 -31.61 -10.54 46.70
N PHE A 37 -31.45 -10.33 45.39
CA PHE A 37 -32.62 -10.15 44.51
C PHE A 37 -33.45 -11.43 44.36
N MET A 38 -32.82 -12.60 44.32
CA MET A 38 -33.52 -13.89 44.31
C MET A 38 -34.26 -14.15 45.62
N GLU A 39 -33.66 -13.80 46.75
CA GLU A 39 -34.29 -13.86 48.08
C GLU A 39 -35.52 -12.94 48.14
N ALA A 40 -35.37 -11.67 47.71
CA ALA A 40 -36.48 -10.71 47.63
C ALA A 40 -37.59 -11.16 46.66
N ALA A 41 -37.23 -11.81 45.55
CA ALA A 41 -38.21 -12.37 44.60
C ALA A 41 -39.00 -13.53 45.23
N THR A 42 -38.35 -14.36 46.04
CA THR A 42 -38.98 -15.52 46.71
C THR A 42 -39.97 -15.04 47.77
N GLU A 43 -39.59 -14.04 48.58
CA GLU A 43 -40.47 -13.43 49.59
C GLU A 43 -41.75 -12.82 48.98
N ILE A 44 -41.63 -12.19 47.80
CA ILE A 44 -42.80 -11.61 47.10
C ILE A 44 -43.70 -12.71 46.51
N GLN A 45 -43.13 -13.81 46.04
CA GLN A 45 -43.91 -14.94 45.51
C GLN A 45 -44.74 -15.65 46.57
N LEU A 46 -44.37 -15.57 47.86
CA LEU A 46 -45.16 -16.12 48.98
C LEU A 46 -46.51 -15.39 49.20
N ILE A 47 -46.73 -14.22 48.58
CA ILE A 47 -47.98 -13.41 48.69
C ILE A 47 -48.67 -13.23 47.32
N SER A 48 -48.42 -14.13 46.37
CA SER A 48 -48.69 -13.96 44.92
C SER A 48 -50.16 -13.79 44.52
N GLU A 49 -51.12 -13.86 45.44
CA GLU A 49 -52.57 -13.70 45.17
C GLU A 49 -53.11 -12.29 45.47
N SER A 50 -52.28 -11.35 45.93
CA SER A 50 -52.73 -9.97 46.19
C SER A 50 -52.68 -9.09 44.93
N ASN A 51 -53.78 -8.42 44.61
CA ASN A 51 -53.87 -7.38 43.56
C ASN A 51 -53.24 -6.04 43.99
N ASP A 52 -52.25 -6.06 44.89
CA ASP A 52 -51.60 -4.85 45.37
C ASP A 52 -50.66 -4.29 44.30
N HIS A 53 -51.04 -3.14 43.73
CA HIS A 53 -50.24 -2.43 42.73
C HIS A 53 -48.82 -2.13 43.22
N SER A 54 -48.63 -1.79 44.50
CA SER A 54 -47.31 -1.46 45.05
C SER A 54 -46.38 -2.67 45.12
N LEU A 55 -46.93 -3.84 45.43
CA LEU A 55 -46.21 -5.12 45.42
C LEU A 55 -45.81 -5.49 43.99
N ARG A 56 -46.72 -5.36 43.02
CA ARG A 56 -46.45 -5.62 41.60
C ARG A 56 -45.38 -4.70 41.01
N HIS A 57 -45.35 -3.43 41.42
CA HIS A 57 -44.27 -2.52 41.03
C HIS A 57 -42.92 -3.01 41.56
N LEU A 58 -42.84 -3.36 42.85
CA LEU A 58 -41.61 -3.87 43.46
C LEU A 58 -41.16 -5.20 42.82
N GLU A 59 -42.08 -6.11 42.56
CA GLU A 59 -41.84 -7.40 41.87
C GLU A 59 -41.16 -7.16 40.51
N CYS A 60 -41.73 -6.26 39.71
CA CYS A 60 -41.16 -5.90 38.41
C CYS A 60 -39.76 -5.28 38.55
N ASP A 61 -39.51 -4.43 39.55
CA ASP A 61 -38.20 -3.81 39.77
C ASP A 61 -37.13 -4.83 40.19
N ILE A 62 -37.50 -5.81 41.01
CA ILE A 62 -36.62 -6.92 41.38
C ILE A 62 -36.28 -7.76 40.14
N TYR A 63 -37.25 -8.13 39.31
CA TYR A 63 -36.98 -8.91 38.09
C TYR A 63 -36.09 -8.17 37.09
N LEU A 64 -36.30 -6.86 36.91
CA LEU A 64 -35.40 -6.03 36.11
C LEU A 64 -33.98 -5.97 36.70
N ASN A 65 -33.83 -5.88 38.02
CA ASN A 65 -32.51 -5.91 38.67
C ASN A 65 -31.82 -7.28 38.54
N ILE A 66 -32.58 -8.38 38.58
CA ILE A 66 -32.08 -9.75 38.31
C ILE A 66 -31.58 -9.85 36.87
N ALA A 67 -32.39 -9.43 35.90
CA ALA A 67 -31.99 -9.40 34.49
C ALA A 67 -30.71 -8.58 34.28
N LYS A 68 -30.61 -7.40 34.91
CA LYS A 68 -29.40 -6.57 34.88
C LYS A 68 -28.18 -7.25 35.49
N CYS A 69 -28.33 -8.03 36.56
CA CYS A 69 -27.21 -8.80 37.12
C CYS A 69 -26.75 -9.89 36.16
N TYR A 70 -27.68 -10.60 35.52
CA TYR A 70 -27.35 -11.59 34.50
C TYR A 70 -26.73 -10.99 33.23
N GLU A 71 -27.04 -9.74 32.87
CA GLU A 71 -26.31 -9.03 31.81
C GLU A 71 -24.81 -8.91 32.13
N HIS A 72 -24.47 -8.53 33.36
CA HIS A 72 -23.08 -8.43 33.81
C HIS A 72 -22.39 -9.79 33.96
N LEU A 73 -23.17 -10.88 34.09
CA LEU A 73 -22.67 -12.26 34.11
C LEU A 73 -22.68 -12.91 32.72
N HIS A 74 -23.19 -12.22 31.69
CA HIS A 74 -23.31 -12.72 30.31
C HIS A 74 -24.19 -13.97 30.14
N GLU A 75 -25.20 -14.17 30.99
CA GLU A 75 -26.12 -15.31 30.91
C GLU A 75 -27.39 -14.99 30.10
N LEU A 76 -27.29 -14.99 28.76
CA LEU A 76 -28.35 -14.57 27.82
C LEU A 76 -29.73 -15.19 28.09
N ILE A 77 -29.79 -16.50 28.33
CA ILE A 77 -31.04 -17.22 28.56
C ILE A 77 -31.74 -16.70 29.83
N LYS A 78 -30.97 -16.38 30.87
CA LYS A 78 -31.51 -15.86 32.13
C LYS A 78 -31.95 -14.40 31.99
N ILE A 79 -31.23 -13.58 31.22
CA ILE A 79 -31.67 -12.21 30.91
C ILE A 79 -33.03 -12.26 30.21
N ASP A 80 -33.19 -13.12 29.20
CA ASP A 80 -34.47 -13.28 28.48
C ASP A 80 -35.58 -13.77 29.40
N GLU A 81 -35.32 -14.80 30.22
CA GLU A 81 -36.29 -15.36 31.17
C GLU A 81 -36.82 -14.30 32.14
N TRP A 82 -35.93 -13.56 32.80
CA TRP A 82 -36.30 -12.57 33.81
C TRP A 82 -36.86 -11.28 33.20
N SER A 83 -36.36 -10.85 32.04
CA SER A 83 -36.89 -9.67 31.34
C SER A 83 -38.33 -9.92 30.83
N ARG A 84 -38.67 -11.12 30.34
CA ARG A 84 -40.06 -11.47 29.96
C ARG A 84 -41.00 -11.54 31.16
N LYS A 85 -40.53 -12.05 32.31
CA LYS A 85 -41.32 -12.03 33.56
C LYS A 85 -41.62 -10.59 33.99
N ALA A 86 -40.62 -9.71 33.95
CA ALA A 86 -40.79 -8.28 34.22
C ALA A 86 -41.75 -7.61 33.21
N GLU A 87 -41.61 -7.91 31.92
CA GLU A 87 -42.43 -7.33 30.85
C GLU A 87 -43.91 -7.66 31.03
N LYS A 88 -44.24 -8.92 31.39
CA LYS A 88 -45.62 -9.34 31.65
C LYS A 88 -46.26 -8.49 32.75
N ILE A 89 -45.55 -8.26 33.85
CA ILE A 89 -46.03 -7.43 34.96
C ILE A 89 -46.09 -5.95 34.55
N ALA A 90 -45.08 -5.45 33.84
CA ALA A 90 -45.04 -4.06 33.38
C ALA A 90 -46.21 -3.71 32.45
N LYS A 91 -46.59 -4.64 31.55
CA LYS A 91 -47.77 -4.51 30.68
C LYS A 91 -49.08 -4.54 31.47
N GLN A 92 -49.20 -5.41 32.47
CA GLN A 92 -50.37 -5.45 33.37
C GLN A 92 -50.53 -4.13 34.15
N LEU A 93 -49.41 -3.53 34.55
CA LEU A 93 -49.37 -2.23 35.24
C LEU A 93 -49.52 -1.02 34.30
N GLN A 94 -49.54 -1.23 32.97
CA GLN A 94 -49.49 -0.17 31.96
C GLN A 94 -48.36 0.84 32.20
N ASN A 95 -47.23 0.38 32.75
CA ASN A 95 -46.10 1.25 33.09
C ASN A 95 -45.09 1.30 31.94
N GLU A 96 -45.19 2.35 31.13
CA GLU A 96 -44.34 2.52 29.93
C GLU A 96 -42.84 2.59 30.24
N GLU A 97 -42.44 3.19 31.37
CA GLU A 97 -41.04 3.24 31.80
C GLU A 97 -40.48 1.82 31.97
N LYS A 98 -41.19 0.94 32.68
CA LYS A 98 -40.76 -0.43 32.94
C LYS A 98 -40.79 -1.29 31.68
N ILE A 99 -41.76 -1.08 30.79
CA ILE A 99 -41.80 -1.74 29.48
C ILE A 99 -40.56 -1.35 28.67
N SER A 100 -40.18 -0.07 28.65
CA SER A 100 -38.99 0.40 27.91
C SER A 100 -37.68 -0.24 28.43
N LYS A 101 -37.56 -0.48 29.74
CA LYS A 101 -36.42 -1.19 30.33
C LYS A 101 -36.38 -2.66 29.90
N CYS A 102 -37.53 -3.31 29.73
CA CYS A 102 -37.59 -4.67 29.18
C CYS A 102 -37.14 -4.70 27.72
N LEU A 103 -37.56 -3.72 26.91
CA LEU A 103 -37.13 -3.58 25.51
C LEU A 103 -35.61 -3.34 25.39
N ASP A 104 -34.99 -2.60 26.31
CA ASP A 104 -33.53 -2.47 26.35
C ASP A 104 -32.83 -3.83 26.53
N HIS A 105 -33.32 -4.66 27.45
CA HIS A 105 -32.77 -6.00 27.70
C HIS A 105 -32.90 -6.88 26.45
N GLN A 106 -34.05 -6.82 25.77
CA GLN A 106 -34.27 -7.54 24.50
C GLN A 106 -33.33 -7.04 23.40
N GLY A 107 -33.17 -5.72 23.26
CA GLY A 107 -32.22 -5.12 22.34
C GLY A 107 -30.78 -5.55 22.62
N PHE A 108 -30.39 -5.62 23.89
CA PHE A 108 -29.06 -6.09 24.31
C PHE A 108 -28.82 -7.56 23.95
N ILE A 109 -29.80 -8.44 24.20
CA ILE A 109 -29.74 -9.85 23.81
C ILE A 109 -29.56 -9.99 22.30
N LYS A 110 -30.39 -9.30 21.50
CA LYS A 110 -30.33 -9.35 20.03
C LYS A 110 -28.98 -8.84 19.50
N ARG A 111 -28.44 -7.76 20.08
CA ARG A 111 -27.10 -7.27 19.73
C ARG A 111 -26.03 -8.33 19.98
N LEU A 112 -26.06 -8.99 21.14
CA LEU A 112 -25.10 -10.06 21.47
C LEU A 112 -25.26 -11.30 20.57
N GLN A 113 -26.45 -11.54 20.04
CA GLN A 113 -26.72 -12.58 19.03
C GLN A 113 -26.29 -12.17 17.61
N GLY A 114 -25.90 -10.90 17.40
CA GLY A 114 -25.55 -10.35 16.08
C GLY A 114 -26.74 -9.90 15.23
N ASP A 115 -27.97 -9.96 15.76
CA ASP A 115 -29.17 -9.39 15.13
C ASP A 115 -29.22 -7.88 15.37
N PHE A 116 -28.42 -7.14 14.61
CA PHE A 116 -28.29 -5.69 14.75
C PHE A 116 -29.57 -4.94 14.36
N GLU A 117 -30.32 -5.40 13.35
CA GLU A 117 -31.56 -4.76 12.93
C GLU A 117 -32.68 -4.97 13.94
N GLY A 118 -32.82 -6.18 14.48
CA GLY A 118 -33.74 -6.44 15.57
C GLY A 118 -33.36 -5.68 16.84
N ALA A 119 -32.06 -5.60 17.16
CA ALA A 119 -31.58 -4.81 18.30
C ALA A 119 -31.89 -3.32 18.15
N LEU A 120 -31.62 -2.73 16.98
CA LEU A 120 -31.99 -1.33 16.69
C LEU A 120 -33.49 -1.11 16.82
N THR A 121 -34.30 -2.05 16.36
CA THR A 121 -35.76 -1.98 16.47
C THR A 121 -36.21 -1.88 17.93
N GLU A 122 -35.70 -2.76 18.81
CA GLU A 122 -36.09 -2.73 20.23
C GLU A 122 -35.54 -1.50 20.96
N PHE A 123 -34.30 -1.09 20.68
CA PHE A 123 -33.74 0.12 21.29
C PHE A 123 -34.43 1.41 20.81
N ASN A 124 -34.86 1.49 19.55
CA ASN A 124 -35.62 2.63 19.05
C ASN A 124 -37.02 2.70 19.66
N LYS A 125 -37.74 1.56 19.77
CA LYS A 125 -39.02 1.51 20.51
C LYS A 125 -38.85 1.92 21.96
N SER A 126 -37.82 1.40 22.64
CA SER A 126 -37.50 1.80 24.02
C SER A 126 -37.22 3.30 24.13
N LEU A 127 -36.44 3.85 23.20
CA LEU A 127 -36.11 5.27 23.15
C LEU A 127 -37.36 6.13 22.97
N GLU A 128 -38.23 5.79 22.02
CA GLU A 128 -39.49 6.49 21.78
C GLU A 128 -40.39 6.50 23.03
N MET A 129 -40.57 5.34 23.66
CA MET A 129 -41.35 5.24 24.89
C MET A 129 -40.77 6.11 26.01
N LYS A 130 -39.45 6.09 26.23
CA LYS A 130 -38.80 6.91 27.27
C LYS A 130 -38.88 8.40 26.98
N LEU A 131 -38.78 8.81 25.71
CA LEU A 131 -38.95 10.21 25.33
C LEU A 131 -40.36 10.71 25.66
N ASN A 132 -41.38 9.86 25.48
CA ASN A 132 -42.77 10.18 25.78
C ASN A 132 -43.05 10.21 27.29
N CYS A 133 -42.56 9.24 28.06
CA CYS A 133 -42.93 9.09 29.47
C CYS A 133 -41.98 9.76 30.47
N LEU A 134 -40.69 9.91 30.16
CA LEU A 134 -39.67 10.50 31.05
C LEU A 134 -39.15 11.86 30.58
N GLY A 135 -39.37 12.19 29.30
CA GLY A 135 -38.86 13.40 28.67
C GLY A 135 -37.42 13.27 28.15
N SER A 136 -37.00 14.25 27.35
CA SER A 136 -35.75 14.18 26.56
C SER A 136 -34.45 14.26 27.37
N GLN A 137 -34.52 14.66 28.63
CA GLN A 137 -33.36 14.88 29.51
C GLN A 137 -33.17 13.79 30.56
N ASP A 138 -33.97 12.71 30.52
CA ASP A 138 -33.83 11.61 31.47
C ASP A 138 -32.59 10.75 31.19
N ILE A 139 -31.95 10.27 32.25
CA ILE A 139 -30.71 9.48 32.14
C ILE A 139 -30.91 8.14 31.41
N ASN A 140 -32.12 7.58 31.42
CA ASN A 140 -32.46 6.35 30.72
C ASN A 140 -32.60 6.57 29.20
N VAL A 141 -32.95 7.78 28.76
CA VAL A 141 -32.89 8.18 27.34
C VAL A 141 -31.44 8.16 26.86
N ALA A 142 -30.51 8.66 27.70
CA ALA A 142 -29.08 8.60 27.39
C ALA A 142 -28.56 7.15 27.26
N TYR A 143 -29.10 6.20 28.01
CA TYR A 143 -28.74 4.79 27.89
C TYR A 143 -29.15 4.20 26.53
N SER A 144 -30.36 4.50 26.06
CA SER A 144 -30.83 4.03 24.75
C SER A 144 -30.01 4.63 23.61
N TYR A 145 -29.71 5.94 23.65
CA TYR A 145 -28.80 6.55 22.68
C TYR A 145 -27.41 5.88 22.68
N ASN A 146 -26.84 5.58 23.84
CA ASN A 146 -25.55 4.89 23.90
C ASN A 146 -25.63 3.47 23.32
N SER A 147 -26.70 2.73 23.60
CA SER A 147 -26.87 1.37 23.10
C SER A 147 -27.06 1.33 21.57
N ILE A 148 -27.80 2.29 21.01
CA ILE A 148 -27.93 2.48 19.56
C ILE A 148 -26.56 2.85 18.95
N GLY A 149 -25.83 3.76 19.59
CA GLY A 149 -24.47 4.14 19.17
C GLY A 149 -23.52 2.95 19.12
N ASP A 150 -23.59 2.03 20.08
CA ASP A 150 -22.78 0.81 20.07
C ASP A 150 -23.09 -0.10 18.88
N ILE A 151 -24.36 -0.22 18.49
CA ILE A 151 -24.72 -1.02 17.30
C ILE A 151 -24.16 -0.38 16.04
N TYR A 152 -24.30 0.94 15.89
CA TYR A 152 -23.69 1.64 14.76
C TYR A 152 -22.17 1.50 14.74
N TYR A 153 -21.52 1.54 15.92
CA TYR A 153 -20.09 1.31 16.03
C TYR A 153 -19.69 -0.09 15.53
N GLU A 154 -20.41 -1.13 15.96
CA GLU A 154 -20.18 -2.52 15.53
C GLU A 154 -20.45 -2.71 14.02
N GLN A 155 -21.41 -1.98 13.46
CA GLN A 155 -21.65 -1.90 12.01
C GLN A 155 -20.62 -1.05 11.25
N SER A 156 -19.60 -0.49 11.92
CA SER A 156 -18.62 0.45 11.34
C SER A 156 -19.23 1.77 10.80
N LYS A 157 -20.45 2.11 11.23
CA LYS A 157 -21.15 3.36 10.93
C LYS A 157 -20.76 4.43 11.96
N TYR A 158 -19.51 4.88 11.85
CA TYR A 158 -18.85 5.67 12.90
C TYR A 158 -19.45 7.07 13.10
N ASP A 159 -19.96 7.71 12.05
CA ASP A 159 -20.58 9.04 12.18
C ASP A 159 -21.94 8.97 12.88
N GLU A 160 -22.74 7.96 12.57
CA GLU A 160 -24.00 7.67 13.24
C GLU A 160 -23.76 7.28 14.71
N ALA A 161 -22.76 6.44 14.97
CA ALA A 161 -22.33 6.10 16.32
C ALA A 161 -21.93 7.35 17.11
N LEU A 162 -21.10 8.22 16.51
CA LEU A 162 -20.67 9.47 17.13
C LEU A 162 -21.85 10.39 17.47
N SER A 163 -22.81 10.50 16.55
CA SER A 163 -24.03 11.29 16.75
C SER A 163 -24.82 10.81 17.97
N MET A 164 -25.04 9.49 18.06
CA MET A 164 -25.76 8.90 19.19
C MET A 164 -25.00 9.00 20.51
N TYR A 165 -23.68 8.79 20.51
CA TYR A 165 -22.86 8.99 21.69
C TYR A 165 -22.82 10.44 22.17
N LYS A 166 -22.78 11.42 21.26
CA LYS A 166 -22.86 12.85 21.61
C LYS A 166 -24.21 13.23 22.22
N LYS A 167 -25.32 12.68 21.72
CA LYS A 167 -26.65 12.85 22.33
C LYS A 167 -26.69 12.28 23.75
N SER A 168 -26.17 11.06 23.93
CA SER A 168 -26.05 10.43 25.25
C SER A 168 -25.19 11.25 26.22
N MET A 169 -24.03 11.73 25.74
CA MET A 169 -23.10 12.53 26.53
C MET A 169 -23.71 13.86 26.98
N LYS A 170 -24.44 14.55 26.10
CA LYS A 170 -25.11 15.82 26.43
C LYS A 170 -26.05 15.67 27.63
N ILE A 171 -26.93 14.66 27.59
CA ILE A 171 -27.87 14.38 28.68
C ILE A 171 -27.12 14.03 29.98
N ARG A 172 -26.08 13.19 29.89
CA ARG A 172 -25.27 12.81 31.06
C ARG A 172 -24.56 14.00 31.68
N LEU A 173 -24.03 14.92 30.88
CA LEU A 173 -23.35 16.12 31.34
C LEU A 173 -24.32 17.06 32.08
N GLU A 174 -25.51 17.29 31.52
CA GLU A 174 -26.54 18.15 32.12
C GLU A 174 -27.09 17.59 33.44
N GLN A 175 -27.27 16.26 33.53
CA GLN A 175 -27.89 15.62 34.70
C GLN A 175 -26.90 15.25 35.83
N LEU A 176 -25.66 14.88 35.49
CA LEU A 176 -24.72 14.27 36.43
C LEU A 176 -23.44 15.08 36.61
N GLY A 177 -23.20 16.08 35.76
CA GLY A 177 -21.93 16.82 35.72
C GLY A 177 -20.78 16.02 35.11
N ASP A 178 -19.67 16.72 34.86
CA ASP A 178 -18.56 16.19 34.05
C ASP A 178 -17.74 15.08 34.74
N HIS A 179 -17.76 15.02 36.07
CA HIS A 179 -16.90 14.13 36.87
C HIS A 179 -17.58 12.80 37.27
N HIS A 180 -18.78 12.53 36.78
CA HIS A 180 -19.53 11.33 37.14
C HIS A 180 -19.03 10.09 36.35
N PRO A 181 -18.97 8.86 36.93
CA PRO A 181 -18.48 7.66 36.22
C PRO A 181 -19.15 7.37 34.86
N LYS A 182 -20.44 7.69 34.71
CA LYS A 182 -21.16 7.56 33.43
C LYS A 182 -20.64 8.50 32.33
N MET A 183 -19.98 9.61 32.68
CA MET A 183 -19.28 10.49 31.74
C MET A 183 -18.00 9.85 31.23
N ALA A 184 -17.26 9.12 32.08
CA ALA A 184 -16.07 8.38 31.65
C ALA A 184 -16.39 7.40 30.51
N LEU A 185 -17.47 6.63 30.64
CA LEU A 185 -17.94 5.73 29.57
C LEU A 185 -18.31 6.49 28.27
N ALA A 186 -18.94 7.66 28.39
CA ALA A 186 -19.31 8.47 27.23
C ALA A 186 -18.05 8.97 26.49
N TYR A 187 -17.08 9.50 27.24
CA TYR A 187 -15.79 9.92 26.70
C TYR A 187 -15.04 8.75 26.07
N TYR A 188 -14.99 7.59 26.72
CA TYR A 188 -14.36 6.38 26.21
C TYR A 188 -14.97 5.91 24.88
N ASN A 189 -16.30 5.88 24.76
CA ASN A 189 -16.96 5.46 23.53
C ASN A 189 -16.74 6.45 22.37
N ILE A 190 -16.77 7.75 22.65
CA ILE A 190 -16.44 8.79 21.65
C ILE A 190 -14.97 8.67 21.23
N ALA A 191 -14.06 8.42 22.18
CA ALA A 191 -12.64 8.22 21.90
C ALA A 191 -12.40 7.03 20.97
N GLN A 192 -13.11 5.91 21.20
CA GLN A 192 -13.06 4.75 20.30
C GLN A 192 -13.50 5.11 18.88
N VAL A 193 -14.56 5.92 18.73
CA VAL A 193 -15.01 6.37 17.41
C VAL A 193 -13.96 7.25 16.75
N TYR A 194 -13.43 8.26 17.44
CA TYR A 194 -12.38 9.12 16.90
C TYR A 194 -11.11 8.34 16.52
N SER A 195 -10.73 7.33 17.31
CA SER A 195 -9.62 6.43 16.98
C SER A 195 -9.87 5.64 15.70
N ARG A 196 -11.12 5.23 15.40
CA ARG A 196 -11.48 4.53 14.17
C ARG A 196 -11.59 5.46 12.96
N GLN A 197 -11.80 6.75 13.19
CA GLN A 197 -11.79 7.81 12.18
C GLN A 197 -10.40 8.43 11.94
N ASP A 198 -9.34 7.84 12.50
CA ASP A 198 -7.97 8.35 12.46
C ASP A 198 -7.79 9.77 13.06
N LYS A 199 -8.77 10.26 13.81
CA LYS A 199 -8.72 11.51 14.59
C LYS A 199 -8.03 11.26 15.92
N TYR A 200 -6.75 10.91 15.85
CA TYR A 200 -6.00 10.39 16.99
C TYR A 200 -5.85 11.39 18.14
N ASP A 201 -5.68 12.68 17.86
CA ASP A 201 -5.51 13.69 18.91
C ASP A 201 -6.84 13.92 19.67
N ASP A 202 -7.97 13.94 18.96
CA ASP A 202 -9.30 13.98 19.58
C ASP A 202 -9.58 12.70 20.40
N ALA A 203 -9.16 11.54 19.89
CA ALA A 203 -9.27 10.28 20.61
C ALA A 203 -8.47 10.29 21.92
N LEU A 204 -7.21 10.77 21.88
CA LEU A 204 -6.36 10.89 23.07
C LEU A 204 -6.97 11.86 24.08
N LEU A 205 -7.50 13.00 23.64
CA LEU A 205 -8.18 13.95 24.52
C LEU A 205 -9.33 13.29 25.27
N MET A 206 -10.21 12.59 24.55
CA MET A 206 -11.38 11.93 25.14
C MET A 206 -10.98 10.75 26.02
N TYR A 207 -10.01 9.92 25.63
CA TYR A 207 -9.50 8.85 26.50
C TYR A 207 -8.87 9.39 27.78
N ASN A 208 -8.12 10.49 27.72
CA ASN A 208 -7.52 11.10 28.91
C ASN A 208 -8.58 11.63 29.87
N LYS A 209 -9.67 12.24 29.37
CA LYS A 209 -10.81 12.64 30.21
C LYS A 209 -11.48 11.45 30.89
N SER A 210 -11.73 10.36 30.14
CA SER A 210 -12.26 9.12 30.72
C SER A 210 -11.33 8.57 31.79
N LEU A 211 -10.03 8.53 31.49
CA LEU A 211 -9.00 8.02 32.40
C LEU A 211 -8.93 8.82 33.69
N GLU A 212 -9.00 10.15 33.63
CA GLU A 212 -8.97 11.03 34.80
C GLU A 212 -10.15 10.73 35.74
N ILE A 213 -11.36 10.65 35.20
CA ILE A 213 -12.56 10.33 35.97
C ILE A 213 -12.47 8.93 36.57
N ASP A 214 -12.13 7.92 35.77
CA ASP A 214 -12.06 6.53 36.23
C ASP A 214 -10.98 6.34 37.31
N ARG A 215 -9.83 7.02 37.20
CA ARG A 215 -8.77 6.98 38.23
C ARG A 215 -9.24 7.61 39.54
N ALA A 216 -9.92 8.75 39.47
CA ALA A 216 -10.44 9.42 40.66
C ALA A 216 -11.51 8.61 41.39
N GLN A 217 -12.35 7.87 40.64
CA GLN A 217 -13.52 7.17 41.20
C GLN A 217 -13.24 5.70 41.57
N LEU A 218 -12.44 5.00 40.77
CA LEU A 218 -12.23 3.55 40.89
C LEU A 218 -10.84 3.19 41.45
N GLY A 219 -9.94 4.18 41.55
CA GLY A 219 -8.54 4.01 41.97
C GLY A 219 -7.66 3.38 40.89
N ASP A 220 -6.35 3.63 40.95
CA ASP A 220 -5.39 3.36 39.86
C ASP A 220 -5.26 1.89 39.40
N ASN A 221 -5.73 0.92 40.19
CA ASN A 221 -5.57 -0.51 39.90
C ASN A 221 -6.85 -1.17 39.34
N ASN A 222 -7.81 -0.40 38.81
CA ASN A 222 -9.04 -0.96 38.26
C ASN A 222 -8.85 -1.52 36.82
N PRO A 223 -9.42 -2.69 36.47
CA PRO A 223 -9.36 -3.22 35.10
C PRO A 223 -9.86 -2.28 34.00
N ALA A 224 -10.84 -1.42 34.28
CA ALA A 224 -11.33 -0.43 33.31
C ALA A 224 -10.23 0.57 32.88
N ILE A 225 -9.41 1.01 33.85
CA ILE A 225 -8.26 1.89 33.61
C ILE A 225 -7.21 1.19 32.75
N ALA A 226 -6.99 -0.11 32.97
CA ALA A 226 -6.09 -0.91 32.13
C ALA A 226 -6.56 -0.96 30.68
N THR A 227 -7.87 -1.11 30.43
CA THR A 227 -8.45 -1.06 29.08
C THR A 227 -8.24 0.31 28.42
N THR A 228 -8.48 1.40 29.15
CA THR A 228 -8.23 2.76 28.64
C THR A 228 -6.75 2.98 28.30
N TYR A 229 -5.82 2.54 29.16
CA TYR A 229 -4.39 2.57 28.84
C TYR A 229 -4.04 1.76 27.59
N SER A 230 -4.62 0.56 27.43
CA SER A 230 -4.40 -0.26 26.23
C SER A 230 -4.86 0.47 24.96
N ASN A 231 -6.00 1.15 25.01
CA ASN A 231 -6.53 1.87 23.85
C ASN A 231 -5.72 3.14 23.54
N ILE A 232 -5.28 3.89 24.55
CA ILE A 232 -4.33 5.00 24.36
C ILE A 232 -3.02 4.47 23.75
N GLY A 233 -2.53 3.32 24.22
CA GLY A 233 -1.38 2.64 23.64
C GLY A 233 -1.57 2.29 22.16
N ALA A 234 -2.75 1.82 21.78
CA ALA A 234 -3.09 1.55 20.39
C ALA A 234 -3.08 2.83 19.54
N VAL A 235 -3.65 3.93 20.03
CA VAL A 235 -3.62 5.22 19.33
C VAL A 235 -2.18 5.71 19.13
N TYR A 236 -1.33 5.64 20.16
CA TYR A 236 0.08 6.00 20.01
C TYR A 236 0.83 5.09 19.03
N ASN A 237 0.54 3.79 19.01
CA ASN A 237 1.13 2.87 18.04
C ASN A 237 0.73 3.26 16.60
N HIS A 238 -0.54 3.60 16.36
CA HIS A 238 -1.01 4.07 15.06
C HIS A 238 -0.38 5.41 14.64
N GLN A 239 -0.08 6.30 15.61
CA GLN A 239 0.67 7.54 15.36
C GLN A 239 2.18 7.31 15.12
N GLY A 240 2.70 6.08 15.26
CA GLY A 240 4.14 5.79 15.22
C GLY A 240 4.91 6.24 16.46
N LYS A 241 4.22 6.67 17.54
CA LYS A 241 4.82 7.06 18.82
C LYS A 241 5.03 5.83 19.70
N TYR A 242 5.93 4.96 19.26
CA TYR A 242 6.08 3.62 19.82
C TYR A 242 6.49 3.60 21.30
N ASP A 243 7.35 4.50 21.77
CA ASP A 243 7.75 4.54 23.19
C ASP A 243 6.58 4.96 24.10
N ALA A 244 5.74 5.89 23.64
CA ALA A 244 4.52 6.27 24.33
C ALA A 244 3.52 5.10 24.36
N ALA A 245 3.41 4.35 23.26
CA ALA A 245 2.59 3.15 23.18
C ALA A 245 3.05 2.08 24.19
N LEU A 246 4.35 1.77 24.22
CA LEU A 246 4.95 0.82 25.16
C LEU A 246 4.72 1.27 26.61
N SER A 247 4.85 2.56 26.91
CA SER A 247 4.57 3.09 28.25
C SER A 247 3.13 2.81 28.69
N MET A 248 2.15 3.07 27.82
CA MET A 248 0.73 2.82 28.13
C MET A 248 0.40 1.33 28.22
N TYR A 249 0.91 0.50 27.31
CA TYR A 249 0.72 -0.95 27.38
C TYR A 249 1.36 -1.56 28.63
N ASN A 250 2.53 -1.08 29.05
CA ASN A 250 3.16 -1.54 30.30
C ASN A 250 2.37 -1.13 31.55
N LYS A 251 1.77 0.07 31.57
CA LYS A 251 0.84 0.46 32.64
C LYS A 251 -0.37 -0.46 32.70
N SER A 252 -0.97 -0.77 31.54
CA SER A 252 -2.08 -1.73 31.45
C SER A 252 -1.67 -3.13 31.92
N LEU A 253 -0.54 -3.64 31.43
CA LEU A 253 0.04 -4.93 31.81
C LEU A 253 0.24 -5.05 33.32
N LYS A 254 0.79 -4.02 33.97
CA LYS A 254 1.00 -4.00 35.42
C LYS A 254 -0.31 -4.15 36.19
N ILE A 255 -1.38 -3.47 35.76
CA ILE A 255 -2.70 -3.57 36.39
C ILE A 255 -3.29 -4.97 36.17
N GLN A 256 -3.20 -5.52 34.95
CA GLN A 256 -3.73 -6.84 34.63
C GLN A 256 -3.04 -7.94 35.44
N ILE A 257 -1.71 -7.89 35.57
CA ILE A 257 -0.93 -8.83 36.42
C ILE A 257 -1.35 -8.69 37.88
N ALA A 258 -1.48 -7.46 38.40
CA ALA A 258 -1.84 -7.24 39.79
C ALA A 258 -3.26 -7.74 40.15
N LYS A 259 -4.20 -7.73 39.18
CA LYS A 259 -5.59 -8.13 39.41
C LYS A 259 -5.91 -9.57 39.08
N PHE A 260 -5.31 -10.12 38.01
CA PHE A 260 -5.67 -11.44 37.51
C PHE A 260 -4.49 -12.43 37.51
N GLY A 261 -3.28 -11.96 37.78
CA GLY A 261 -2.06 -12.77 37.74
C GLY A 261 -1.33 -12.75 36.41
N ASP A 262 -0.11 -13.29 36.43
CA ASP A 262 0.81 -13.34 35.28
C ASP A 262 0.40 -14.36 34.20
N ARG A 263 -0.43 -15.35 34.58
CA ARG A 263 -0.93 -16.39 33.68
C ARG A 263 -2.34 -16.12 33.14
N HIS A 264 -2.92 -14.95 33.34
CA HIS A 264 -4.27 -14.67 32.87
C HIS A 264 -4.31 -14.37 31.35
N PRO A 265 -5.37 -14.73 30.60
CA PRO A 265 -5.51 -14.41 29.18
C PRO A 265 -5.36 -12.90 28.86
N ASN A 266 -5.83 -12.00 29.72
CA ASN A 266 -5.64 -10.55 29.52
C ASN A 266 -4.15 -10.14 29.53
N THR A 267 -3.33 -10.80 30.34
CA THR A 267 -1.87 -10.60 30.36
C THR A 267 -1.26 -11.03 29.02
N ALA A 268 -1.75 -12.13 28.43
CA ALA A 268 -1.33 -12.55 27.10
C ALA A 268 -1.70 -11.52 26.00
N VAL A 269 -2.89 -10.92 26.07
CA VAL A 269 -3.28 -9.84 25.13
C VAL A 269 -2.31 -8.67 25.21
N MET A 270 -1.92 -8.26 26.42
CA MET A 270 -0.95 -7.17 26.60
C MET A 270 0.43 -7.51 26.05
N TYR A 271 0.95 -8.73 26.29
CA TYR A 271 2.18 -9.17 25.65
C TYR A 271 2.06 -9.16 24.12
N SER A 272 0.94 -9.59 23.55
CA SER A 272 0.74 -9.53 22.10
C SER A 272 0.71 -8.10 21.58
N SER A 273 0.09 -7.15 22.29
CA SER A 273 0.07 -5.74 21.91
C SER A 273 1.46 -5.10 21.97
N ILE A 274 2.25 -5.42 23.00
CA ILE A 274 3.65 -4.99 23.12
C ILE A 274 4.48 -5.60 21.97
N GLY A 275 4.28 -6.88 21.66
CA GLY A 275 4.94 -7.55 20.54
C GLY A 275 4.68 -6.86 19.21
N LEU A 276 3.43 -6.44 18.96
CA LEU A 276 3.07 -5.67 17.76
C LEU A 276 3.82 -4.32 17.69
N VAL A 277 3.97 -3.61 18.82
CA VAL A 277 4.73 -2.35 18.86
C VAL A 277 6.21 -2.61 18.54
N TYR A 278 6.80 -3.66 19.10
CA TYR A 278 8.18 -4.03 18.77
C TYR A 278 8.35 -4.41 17.29
N SER A 279 7.39 -5.13 16.71
CA SER A 279 7.39 -5.43 15.26
C SER A 279 7.38 -4.16 14.43
N ASN A 280 6.51 -3.20 14.78
CA ASN A 280 6.44 -1.90 14.11
C ASN A 280 7.72 -1.05 14.29
N GLN A 281 8.44 -1.22 15.40
CA GLN A 281 9.76 -0.62 15.62
C GLN A 281 10.90 -1.31 14.85
N GLY A 282 10.66 -2.44 14.18
CA GLY A 282 11.71 -3.28 13.58
C GLY A 282 12.47 -4.14 14.59
N LYS A 283 12.06 -4.16 15.87
CA LYS A 283 12.67 -4.97 16.93
C LYS A 283 12.05 -6.37 16.94
N TYR A 284 12.29 -7.11 15.86
CA TYR A 284 11.61 -8.37 15.59
C TYR A 284 11.88 -9.47 16.64
N GLU A 285 13.10 -9.55 17.19
CA GLU A 285 13.40 -10.53 18.24
C GLU A 285 12.68 -10.22 19.57
N ASP A 286 12.55 -8.94 19.93
CA ASP A 286 11.74 -8.51 21.07
C ASP A 286 10.25 -8.81 20.82
N ALA A 287 9.78 -8.60 19.59
CA ALA A 287 8.41 -8.94 19.18
C ALA A 287 8.12 -10.44 19.33
N LEU A 288 9.01 -11.30 18.80
CA LEU A 288 8.93 -12.76 18.93
C LEU A 288 8.93 -13.17 20.41
N SER A 289 9.81 -12.59 21.22
CA SER A 289 9.87 -12.84 22.67
C SER A 289 8.53 -12.55 23.35
N MET A 290 7.90 -11.41 23.05
CA MET A 290 6.60 -11.07 23.62
C MET A 290 5.46 -11.97 23.10
N HIS A 291 5.43 -12.27 21.80
CA HIS A 291 4.43 -13.18 21.25
C HIS A 291 4.57 -14.62 21.79
N HIS A 292 5.79 -15.11 22.01
CA HIS A 292 6.01 -16.40 22.65
C HIS A 292 5.58 -16.41 24.12
N LYS A 293 5.76 -15.32 24.87
CA LYS A 293 5.19 -15.18 26.23
C LYS A 293 3.66 -15.25 26.20
N ALA A 294 3.02 -14.53 25.28
CA ALA A 294 1.57 -14.59 25.10
C ALA A 294 1.10 -16.00 24.73
N LEU A 295 1.79 -16.65 23.79
CA LEU A 295 1.48 -18.00 23.33
C LEU A 295 1.59 -19.03 24.46
N LYS A 296 2.65 -18.95 25.28
CA LYS A 296 2.84 -19.84 26.43
C LYS A 296 1.69 -19.73 27.43
N ILE A 297 1.22 -18.52 27.71
CA ILE A 297 0.07 -18.30 28.59
C ILE A 297 -1.20 -18.90 27.98
N GLN A 298 -1.45 -18.63 26.69
CA GLN A 298 -2.64 -19.10 26.00
C GLN A 298 -2.72 -20.63 25.92
N ILE A 299 -1.62 -21.32 25.58
CA ILE A 299 -1.58 -22.78 25.53
C ILE A 299 -1.91 -23.38 26.90
N VAL A 300 -1.36 -22.82 27.99
CA VAL A 300 -1.60 -23.33 29.35
C VAL A 300 -3.04 -23.08 29.82
N GLN A 301 -3.65 -21.96 29.45
CA GLN A 301 -4.97 -21.57 29.98
C GLN A 301 -6.15 -21.96 29.08
N LEU A 302 -5.94 -22.03 27.77
CA LEU A 302 -7.01 -22.12 26.77
C LEU A 302 -6.91 -23.36 25.88
N ASP A 303 -5.85 -24.17 26.01
CA ASP A 303 -5.44 -25.25 25.09
C ASP A 303 -4.74 -24.76 23.81
N ASP A 304 -3.93 -25.65 23.20
CA ASP A 304 -3.16 -25.35 21.99
C ASP A 304 -4.03 -25.17 20.74
N ASN A 305 -5.26 -25.71 20.73
CA ASN A 305 -6.21 -25.55 19.64
C ASN A 305 -7.12 -24.34 19.79
N HIS A 306 -6.97 -23.47 20.79
CA HIS A 306 -7.89 -22.34 20.95
C HIS A 306 -7.77 -21.28 19.83
N PRO A 307 -8.86 -20.63 19.37
CA PRO A 307 -8.81 -19.58 18.36
C PRO A 307 -7.89 -18.38 18.69
N HIS A 308 -7.71 -18.05 19.97
CA HIS A 308 -6.74 -17.01 20.39
C HIS A 308 -5.29 -17.43 20.13
N THR A 309 -4.96 -18.71 20.32
CA THR A 309 -3.65 -19.29 20.00
C THR A 309 -3.37 -19.14 18.50
N ALA A 310 -4.38 -19.37 17.64
CA ALA A 310 -4.28 -19.16 16.20
C ALA A 310 -3.99 -17.70 15.81
N ILE A 311 -4.52 -16.71 16.53
CA ILE A 311 -4.21 -15.29 16.30
C ILE A 311 -2.74 -15.01 16.63
N THR A 312 -2.24 -15.53 17.75
CA THR A 312 -0.84 -15.35 18.14
C THR A 312 0.12 -15.99 17.14
N TYR A 313 -0.19 -17.19 16.62
CA TYR A 313 0.58 -17.77 15.51
C TYR A 313 0.57 -16.89 14.25
N CYS A 314 -0.57 -16.28 13.90
CA CYS A 314 -0.61 -15.30 12.80
C CYS A 314 0.32 -14.11 13.06
N ASN A 315 0.33 -13.56 14.28
CA ASN A 315 1.19 -12.42 14.61
C ASN A 315 2.68 -12.79 14.55
N ILE A 316 3.06 -13.98 15.03
CA ILE A 316 4.43 -14.51 14.88
C ILE A 316 4.78 -14.67 13.39
N GLY A 317 3.83 -15.16 12.59
CA GLY A 317 3.99 -15.26 11.14
C GLY A 317 4.23 -13.89 10.47
N ASP A 318 3.50 -12.85 10.89
CA ASP A 318 3.67 -11.48 10.40
C ASP A 318 5.09 -10.96 10.73
N VAL A 319 5.58 -11.20 11.95
CA VAL A 319 6.97 -10.84 12.33
C VAL A 319 8.00 -11.57 11.46
N TYR A 320 7.79 -12.86 11.14
CA TYR A 320 8.67 -13.59 10.25
C TYR A 320 8.63 -13.08 8.80
N ILE A 321 7.47 -12.65 8.30
CA ILE A 321 7.39 -11.95 7.00
C ILE A 321 8.25 -10.69 7.02
N ASP A 322 8.13 -9.88 8.07
CA ASP A 322 8.87 -8.62 8.19
C ASP A 322 10.39 -8.85 8.30
N GLN A 323 10.83 -9.96 8.89
CA GLN A 323 12.22 -10.41 8.88
C GLN A 323 12.69 -10.99 7.53
N GLY A 324 11.78 -11.26 6.59
CA GLY A 324 12.09 -11.98 5.35
C GLY A 324 12.22 -13.50 5.50
N LYS A 325 11.88 -14.07 6.67
CA LYS A 325 11.95 -15.52 6.96
C LYS A 325 10.65 -16.22 6.53
N TYR A 326 10.43 -16.33 5.22
CA TYR A 326 9.15 -16.74 4.67
C TYR A 326 8.73 -18.18 4.99
N ASP A 327 9.66 -19.14 5.09
CA ASP A 327 9.30 -20.53 5.46
C ASP A 327 8.82 -20.63 6.91
N ASN A 328 9.43 -19.88 7.82
CA ASN A 328 8.99 -19.78 9.21
C ASN A 328 7.58 -19.17 9.28
N ALA A 329 7.33 -18.10 8.51
CA ALA A 329 6.01 -17.50 8.42
C ALA A 329 4.95 -18.49 7.91
N LEU A 330 5.28 -19.25 6.87
CA LEU A 330 4.41 -20.27 6.29
C LEU A 330 4.04 -21.36 7.32
N ALA A 331 5.01 -21.84 8.12
CA ALA A 331 4.77 -22.81 9.18
C ALA A 331 3.80 -22.26 10.24
N MET A 332 3.96 -21.00 10.65
CA MET A 332 3.08 -20.36 11.64
C MET A 332 1.66 -20.17 11.09
N TYR A 333 1.51 -19.71 9.84
CA TYR A 333 0.18 -19.55 9.24
C TYR A 333 -0.51 -20.88 8.97
N ASN A 334 0.21 -21.93 8.58
CA ASN A 334 -0.35 -23.27 8.43
C ASN A 334 -0.85 -23.83 9.76
N THR A 335 -0.11 -23.59 10.86
CA THR A 335 -0.55 -23.95 12.21
C THR A 335 -1.83 -23.21 12.59
N SER A 336 -1.87 -21.89 12.37
CA SER A 336 -3.08 -21.07 12.59
C SER A 336 -4.27 -21.53 11.74
N LEU A 337 -4.04 -21.86 10.47
CA LEU A 337 -5.04 -22.37 9.55
C LEU A 337 -5.62 -23.71 10.04
N GLY A 338 -4.77 -24.65 10.47
CA GLY A 338 -5.18 -25.94 11.00
C GLY A 338 -6.09 -25.78 12.23
N ILE A 339 -5.73 -24.90 13.15
CA ILE A 339 -6.57 -24.57 14.32
C ILE A 339 -7.92 -23.99 13.88
N ARG A 340 -7.92 -23.01 12.96
CA ARG A 340 -9.15 -22.37 12.47
C ARG A 340 -10.07 -23.34 11.72
N LEU A 341 -9.50 -24.27 10.95
CA LEU A 341 -10.25 -25.30 10.25
C LEU A 341 -10.99 -26.22 11.23
N LYS A 342 -10.32 -26.69 12.28
CA LYS A 342 -10.93 -27.53 13.31
C LYS A 342 -12.10 -26.83 14.02
N HIS A 343 -11.98 -25.54 14.32
CA HIS A 343 -12.98 -24.82 15.10
C HIS A 343 -14.14 -24.26 14.29
N PHE A 344 -13.87 -23.73 13.09
CA PHE A 344 -14.86 -22.98 12.32
C PHE A 344 -15.38 -23.72 11.08
N GLY A 345 -14.71 -24.81 10.66
CA GLY A 345 -15.04 -25.54 9.43
C GLY A 345 -14.67 -24.79 8.15
N GLU A 346 -14.52 -25.50 7.03
CA GLU A 346 -13.82 -25.04 5.81
C GLU A 346 -14.30 -23.71 5.19
N ASN A 347 -15.56 -23.36 5.37
CA ASN A 347 -16.19 -22.22 4.72
C ASN A 347 -16.19 -20.95 5.56
N HIS A 348 -15.57 -20.92 6.74
CA HIS A 348 -15.64 -19.74 7.60
C HIS A 348 -14.74 -18.57 7.11
N PRO A 349 -15.16 -17.29 7.20
CA PRO A 349 -14.36 -16.14 6.74
C PRO A 349 -12.95 -16.03 7.36
N ASN A 350 -12.74 -16.56 8.57
CA ASN A 350 -11.42 -16.58 9.20
C ASN A 350 -10.42 -17.51 8.52
N ILE A 351 -10.88 -18.50 7.74
CA ILE A 351 -10.03 -19.37 6.92
C ILE A 351 -9.59 -18.65 5.67
N ALA A 352 -10.48 -17.89 5.03
CA ALA A 352 -10.11 -17.01 3.92
C ALA A 352 -8.99 -16.05 4.33
N LYS A 353 -9.09 -15.42 5.51
CA LYS A 353 -8.01 -14.57 6.06
C LYS A 353 -6.68 -15.30 6.25
N ALA A 354 -6.71 -16.59 6.62
CA ALA A 354 -5.49 -17.39 6.77
C ALA A 354 -4.89 -17.75 5.40
N TYR A 355 -5.71 -18.16 4.43
CA TYR A 355 -5.28 -18.36 3.04
C TYR A 355 -4.69 -17.09 2.44
N ASP A 356 -5.30 -15.94 2.71
CA ASP A 356 -4.80 -14.63 2.31
C ASP A 356 -3.38 -14.33 2.79
N LYS A 357 -3.04 -14.75 4.01
CA LYS A 357 -1.69 -14.60 4.59
C LYS A 357 -0.70 -15.59 3.97
N ILE A 358 -1.12 -16.84 3.77
CA ILE A 358 -0.32 -17.86 3.09
C ILE A 358 -0.02 -17.45 1.63
N GLY A 359 -1.03 -16.95 0.91
CA GLY A 359 -0.86 -16.44 -0.45
C GLY A 359 0.11 -15.26 -0.53
N GLN A 360 0.11 -14.38 0.48
CA GLN A 360 1.11 -13.32 0.60
C GLN A 360 2.54 -13.88 0.78
N VAL A 361 2.71 -14.91 1.61
CA VAL A 361 4.01 -15.59 1.78
C VAL A 361 4.50 -16.17 0.45
N TYR A 362 3.65 -16.93 -0.25
CA TYR A 362 4.02 -17.49 -1.55
C TYR A 362 4.35 -16.41 -2.58
N THR A 363 3.62 -15.29 -2.57
CA THR A 363 3.94 -14.13 -3.42
C THR A 363 5.34 -13.59 -3.12
N ASN A 364 5.68 -13.41 -1.83
CA ASN A 364 7.00 -12.93 -1.42
C ASN A 364 8.14 -13.94 -1.69
N GLN A 365 7.83 -15.24 -1.75
CA GLN A 365 8.75 -16.30 -2.16
C GLN A 365 8.90 -16.40 -3.69
N GLY A 366 8.17 -15.62 -4.48
CA GLY A 366 8.15 -15.73 -5.94
C GLY A 366 7.37 -16.95 -6.48
N LYS A 367 6.70 -17.71 -5.61
CA LYS A 367 5.86 -18.88 -5.96
C LYS A 367 4.46 -18.43 -6.39
N TYR A 368 4.39 -17.71 -7.50
CA TYR A 368 3.18 -17.01 -7.92
C TYR A 368 2.00 -17.93 -8.24
N ASN A 369 2.24 -19.13 -8.79
CA ASN A 369 1.19 -20.10 -9.08
C ASN A 369 0.56 -20.67 -7.80
N ASP A 370 1.38 -20.97 -6.78
CA ASP A 370 0.90 -21.44 -5.48
C ASP A 370 0.12 -20.33 -4.75
N ALA A 371 0.59 -19.09 -4.86
CA ALA A 371 -0.11 -17.92 -4.33
C ALA A 371 -1.50 -17.75 -4.97
N LEU A 372 -1.61 -17.85 -6.30
CA LEU A 372 -2.90 -17.81 -6.99
C LEU A 372 -3.82 -18.95 -6.56
N ALA A 373 -3.32 -20.18 -6.45
CA ALA A 373 -4.11 -21.34 -6.04
C ALA A 373 -4.72 -21.13 -4.64
N ILE A 374 -3.95 -20.63 -3.69
CA ILE A 374 -4.43 -20.35 -2.33
C ILE A 374 -5.36 -19.14 -2.27
N LEU A 375 -5.05 -18.05 -2.97
CA LEU A 375 -5.94 -16.88 -2.99
C LEU A 375 -7.26 -17.17 -3.70
N ASN A 376 -7.30 -18.07 -4.68
CA ASN A 376 -8.56 -18.52 -5.29
C ASN A 376 -9.41 -19.32 -4.30
N LYS A 377 -8.82 -20.09 -3.39
CA LYS A 377 -9.55 -20.72 -2.27
C LYS A 377 -10.13 -19.66 -1.32
N SER A 378 -9.34 -18.64 -0.97
CA SER A 378 -9.81 -17.49 -0.19
C SER A 378 -10.98 -16.77 -0.87
N LEU A 379 -10.84 -16.46 -2.16
CA LEU A 379 -11.85 -15.79 -2.97
C LEU A 379 -13.15 -16.59 -2.98
N LYS A 380 -13.09 -17.89 -3.25
CA LYS A 380 -14.26 -18.79 -3.23
C LYS A 380 -15.01 -18.72 -1.89
N ILE A 381 -14.30 -18.80 -0.77
CA ILE A 381 -14.92 -18.71 0.57
C ILE A 381 -15.58 -17.34 0.76
N THR A 382 -14.87 -16.25 0.43
CA THR A 382 -15.42 -14.90 0.61
C THR A 382 -16.65 -14.63 -0.26
N LEU A 383 -16.67 -15.13 -1.50
CA LEU A 383 -17.83 -15.01 -2.39
C LEU A 383 -19.05 -15.76 -1.83
N ILE A 384 -18.87 -17.00 -1.36
CA ILE A 384 -19.96 -17.81 -0.81
C ILE A 384 -20.52 -17.20 0.48
N GLN A 385 -19.66 -16.74 1.39
CA GLN A 385 -20.11 -16.30 2.72
C GLN A 385 -20.55 -14.85 2.79
N LEU A 386 -19.96 -13.98 1.97
CA LEU A 386 -20.10 -12.52 2.12
C LEU A 386 -20.75 -11.87 0.89
N GLY A 387 -20.89 -12.60 -0.21
CA GLY A 387 -21.41 -12.10 -1.48
C GLY A 387 -20.39 -11.32 -2.30
N GLU A 388 -20.74 -11.10 -3.58
CA GLU A 388 -19.82 -10.56 -4.60
C GLU A 388 -19.38 -9.12 -4.31
N ASN A 389 -20.26 -8.32 -3.69
CA ASN A 389 -20.04 -6.90 -3.46
C ASN A 389 -19.37 -6.60 -2.11
N HIS A 390 -18.75 -7.58 -1.45
CA HIS A 390 -18.14 -7.38 -0.13
C HIS A 390 -16.69 -6.89 -0.20
N ARG A 391 -16.26 -5.95 0.67
CA ARG A 391 -14.88 -5.42 0.75
C ARG A 391 -13.76 -6.46 0.78
N TYR A 392 -14.00 -7.63 1.39
CA TYR A 392 -12.99 -8.69 1.45
C TYR A 392 -12.79 -9.38 0.08
N VAL A 393 -13.83 -9.45 -0.74
CA VAL A 393 -13.73 -9.91 -2.13
C VAL A 393 -12.86 -8.92 -2.93
N ALA A 394 -13.12 -7.62 -2.80
CA ALA A 394 -12.29 -6.57 -3.42
C ALA A 394 -10.81 -6.67 -2.98
N THR A 395 -10.56 -6.86 -1.68
CA THR A 395 -9.20 -7.04 -1.16
C THR A 395 -8.49 -8.26 -1.76
N THR A 396 -9.22 -9.38 -1.93
CA THR A 396 -8.67 -10.60 -2.53
C THR A 396 -8.36 -10.40 -4.01
N TYR A 397 -9.24 -9.73 -4.77
CA TYR A 397 -8.98 -9.36 -6.16
C TYR A 397 -7.70 -8.52 -6.31
N LYS A 398 -7.45 -7.55 -5.43
CA LYS A 398 -6.19 -6.77 -5.46
C LYS A 398 -4.95 -7.62 -5.24
N LYS A 399 -5.01 -8.60 -4.34
CA LYS A 399 -3.89 -9.53 -4.12
C LYS A 399 -3.63 -10.41 -5.34
N ILE A 400 -4.68 -10.92 -5.96
CA ILE A 400 -4.59 -11.68 -7.23
C ILE A 400 -4.01 -10.79 -8.34
N ALA A 401 -4.46 -9.54 -8.43
CA ALA A 401 -3.95 -8.57 -9.39
C ALA A 401 -2.45 -8.29 -9.21
N ASN A 402 -1.98 -8.13 -7.97
CA ASN A 402 -0.55 -7.98 -7.67
C ASN A 402 0.24 -9.19 -8.21
N ILE A 403 -0.28 -10.41 -8.08
CA ILE A 403 0.41 -11.61 -8.57
C ILE A 403 0.45 -11.63 -10.09
N TYR A 404 -0.67 -11.31 -10.76
CA TYR A 404 -0.66 -11.21 -12.22
C TYR A 404 0.33 -10.14 -12.71
N ASN A 405 0.45 -9.02 -12.01
CA ASN A 405 1.46 -8.02 -12.31
C ASN A 405 2.89 -8.60 -12.19
N HIS A 406 3.19 -9.35 -11.12
CA HIS A 406 4.48 -10.02 -10.95
C HIS A 406 4.74 -11.14 -11.97
N GLN A 407 3.70 -11.75 -12.53
CA GLN A 407 3.79 -12.71 -13.63
C GLN A 407 3.88 -12.05 -15.01
N GLY A 408 3.92 -10.71 -15.10
CA GLY A 408 3.91 -10.00 -16.38
C GLY A 408 2.55 -10.02 -17.10
N LYS A 409 1.51 -10.64 -16.52
CA LYS A 409 0.15 -10.73 -17.06
C LYS A 409 -0.62 -9.45 -16.75
N TYR A 410 -0.14 -8.35 -17.29
CA TYR A 410 -0.59 -7.01 -16.91
C TYR A 410 -2.07 -6.75 -17.22
N ASN A 411 -2.61 -7.31 -18.32
CA ASN A 411 -4.03 -7.16 -18.66
C ASN A 411 -4.94 -7.86 -17.64
N ASP A 412 -4.55 -9.05 -17.17
CA ASP A 412 -5.27 -9.76 -16.11
C ASP A 412 -5.19 -9.01 -14.77
N ALA A 413 -4.04 -8.40 -14.48
CA ALA A 413 -3.86 -7.55 -13.31
C ALA A 413 -4.83 -6.35 -13.34
N VAL A 414 -4.87 -5.60 -14.45
CA VAL A 414 -5.80 -4.47 -14.63
C VAL A 414 -7.26 -4.93 -14.50
N LEU A 415 -7.62 -6.08 -15.08
CA LEU A 415 -8.97 -6.64 -14.96
C LEU A 415 -9.35 -6.91 -13.50
N MET A 416 -8.47 -7.54 -12.72
CA MET A 416 -8.72 -7.83 -11.31
C MET A 416 -8.76 -6.56 -10.45
N TYR A 417 -7.89 -5.58 -10.70
CA TYR A 417 -8.00 -4.28 -10.02
C TYR A 417 -9.31 -3.56 -10.35
N ASN A 418 -9.77 -3.60 -11.59
CA ASN A 418 -11.05 -3.00 -11.98
C ASN A 418 -12.24 -3.70 -11.28
N LYS A 419 -12.21 -5.03 -11.14
CA LYS A 419 -13.21 -5.74 -10.33
C LYS A 419 -13.21 -5.27 -8.87
N SER A 420 -12.03 -5.12 -8.25
CA SER A 420 -11.92 -4.54 -6.91
C SER A 420 -12.44 -3.11 -6.85
N LEU A 421 -12.06 -2.27 -7.82
CA LEU A 421 -12.41 -0.86 -7.89
C LEU A 421 -13.93 -0.69 -7.95
N ASN A 422 -14.62 -1.46 -8.78
CA ASN A 422 -16.08 -1.41 -8.91
C ASN A 422 -16.77 -1.73 -7.58
N ILE A 423 -16.31 -2.77 -6.87
CA ILE A 423 -16.85 -3.13 -5.54
C ILE A 423 -16.60 -1.98 -4.55
N GLU A 424 -15.40 -1.41 -4.53
CA GLU A 424 -15.05 -0.32 -3.61
C GLU A 424 -15.83 0.96 -3.89
N ILE A 425 -16.09 1.31 -5.15
CA ILE A 425 -16.93 2.44 -5.53
C ILE A 425 -18.37 2.24 -5.03
N VAL A 426 -18.94 1.06 -5.23
CA VAL A 426 -20.30 0.74 -4.73
C VAL A 426 -20.37 0.81 -3.21
N GLN A 427 -19.32 0.34 -2.51
CA GLN A 427 -19.34 0.30 -1.05
C GLN A 427 -19.05 1.63 -0.36
N PHE A 428 -18.13 2.44 -0.91
CA PHE A 428 -17.58 3.60 -0.22
C PHE A 428 -17.83 4.93 -0.95
N GLY A 429 -18.34 4.89 -2.19
CA GLY A 429 -18.45 6.05 -3.07
C GLY A 429 -17.10 6.46 -3.70
N GLU A 430 -17.13 7.18 -4.81
CA GLU A 430 -15.98 7.42 -5.69
C GLU A 430 -14.79 8.15 -5.05
N ASN A 431 -15.03 8.92 -3.98
CA ASN A 431 -14.03 9.77 -3.35
C ASN A 431 -13.38 9.13 -2.12
N HIS A 432 -13.61 7.85 -1.82
CA HIS A 432 -13.06 7.24 -0.61
C HIS A 432 -11.54 6.95 -0.74
N PRO A 433 -10.69 7.17 0.29
CA PRO A 433 -9.24 6.95 0.23
C PRO A 433 -8.76 5.56 -0.26
N LYS A 434 -9.55 4.51 -0.04
CA LYS A 434 -9.24 3.15 -0.55
C LYS A 434 -9.24 3.07 -2.08
N ILE A 435 -10.07 3.87 -2.74
CA ILE A 435 -10.13 3.93 -4.21
C ILE A 435 -8.85 4.53 -4.77
N ALA A 436 -8.26 5.51 -4.06
CA ALA A 436 -6.97 6.09 -4.42
C ALA A 436 -5.88 5.02 -4.49
N ILE A 437 -5.79 4.16 -3.47
CA ILE A 437 -4.83 3.03 -3.45
C ILE A 437 -5.02 2.12 -4.67
N THR A 438 -6.27 1.81 -5.03
CA THR A 438 -6.56 0.95 -6.18
C THR A 438 -6.18 1.64 -7.50
N TYR A 439 -6.44 2.95 -7.67
CA TYR A 439 -5.93 3.71 -8.80
C TYR A 439 -4.40 3.73 -8.85
N SER A 440 -3.72 3.92 -7.73
CA SER A 440 -2.26 3.88 -7.70
C SER A 440 -1.71 2.52 -8.13
N ASN A 441 -2.35 1.41 -7.75
CA ASN A 441 -1.93 0.08 -8.18
C ASN A 441 -2.15 -0.14 -9.68
N ILE A 442 -3.28 0.30 -10.24
CA ILE A 442 -3.52 0.29 -11.69
C ILE A 442 -2.46 1.14 -12.41
N GLY A 443 -2.12 2.30 -11.86
CA GLY A 443 -1.05 3.16 -12.37
C GLY A 443 0.30 2.45 -12.42
N GLN A 444 0.65 1.68 -11.38
CA GLN A 444 1.86 0.86 -11.39
C GLN A 444 1.84 -0.20 -12.49
N VAL A 445 0.69 -0.86 -12.73
CA VAL A 445 0.59 -1.83 -13.84
C VAL A 445 0.80 -1.14 -15.20
N TYR A 446 0.19 0.03 -15.41
CA TYR A 446 0.42 0.79 -16.63
C TYR A 446 1.87 1.27 -16.79
N TYR A 447 2.54 1.58 -15.68
CA TYR A 447 3.96 1.90 -15.67
C TYR A 447 4.80 0.70 -16.16
N GLU A 448 4.55 -0.51 -15.64
CA GLU A 448 5.25 -1.73 -16.10
C GLU A 448 4.91 -2.10 -17.55
N GLN A 449 3.71 -1.77 -18.03
CA GLN A 449 3.32 -1.89 -19.44
C GLN A 449 3.97 -0.85 -20.36
N GLY A 450 4.75 0.11 -19.84
CA GLY A 450 5.31 1.21 -20.62
C GLY A 450 4.28 2.29 -21.03
N LYS A 451 3.04 2.23 -20.53
CA LYS A 451 1.97 3.21 -20.78
C LYS A 451 2.06 4.36 -19.79
N TYR A 452 3.14 5.13 -19.87
CA TYR A 452 3.48 6.14 -18.86
C TYR A 452 2.44 7.25 -18.70
N ASN A 453 1.74 7.64 -19.77
CA ASN A 453 0.67 8.64 -19.68
C ASN A 453 -0.57 8.11 -18.94
N ASP A 454 -0.95 6.85 -19.18
CA ASP A 454 -2.05 6.19 -18.45
C ASP A 454 -1.70 5.98 -16.97
N ALA A 455 -0.43 5.62 -16.70
CA ALA A 455 0.08 5.54 -15.33
C ALA A 455 -0.04 6.89 -14.61
N LEU A 456 0.40 7.98 -15.25
CA LEU A 456 0.30 9.33 -14.69
C LEU A 456 -1.16 9.74 -14.45
N LEU A 457 -2.07 9.41 -15.38
CA LEU A 457 -3.50 9.67 -15.22
C LEU A 457 -4.06 8.96 -13.98
N MET A 458 -3.73 7.69 -13.77
CA MET A 458 -4.21 6.93 -12.61
C MET A 458 -3.60 7.44 -11.29
N HIS A 459 -2.30 7.74 -11.26
CA HIS A 459 -1.68 8.32 -10.07
C HIS A 459 -2.25 9.71 -9.75
N ASN A 460 -2.56 10.53 -10.75
CA ASN A 460 -3.21 11.83 -10.52
C ASN A 460 -4.65 11.69 -10.00
N LYS A 461 -5.41 10.68 -10.44
CA LYS A 461 -6.71 10.34 -9.84
C LYS A 461 -6.57 9.96 -8.37
N SER A 462 -5.57 9.13 -8.05
CA SER A 462 -5.23 8.78 -6.66
C SER A 462 -4.91 10.03 -5.83
N LEU A 463 -4.00 10.86 -6.33
CA LEU A 463 -3.55 12.08 -5.67
C LEU A 463 -4.71 13.04 -5.39
N LYS A 464 -5.61 13.24 -6.35
CA LYS A 464 -6.79 14.11 -6.19
C LYS A 464 -7.68 13.66 -5.03
N ILE A 465 -7.93 12.36 -4.90
CA ILE A 465 -8.74 11.81 -3.81
C ILE A 465 -8.02 11.98 -2.47
N GLU A 466 -6.73 11.65 -2.42
CA GLU A 466 -5.94 11.75 -1.18
C GLU A 466 -5.83 13.19 -0.68
N LEU A 467 -5.59 14.15 -1.56
CA LEU A 467 -5.56 15.57 -1.21
C LEU A 467 -6.90 16.05 -0.67
N ALA A 468 -8.01 15.66 -1.31
CA ALA A 468 -9.35 16.08 -0.92
C ALA A 468 -9.80 15.47 0.42
N GLN A 469 -9.44 14.22 0.71
CA GLN A 469 -9.95 13.50 1.89
C GLN A 469 -8.99 13.46 3.07
N LEU A 470 -7.68 13.43 2.82
CA LEU A 470 -6.65 13.22 3.84
C LEU A 470 -5.77 14.46 4.06
N GLY A 471 -5.77 15.39 3.11
CA GLY A 471 -4.95 16.60 3.12
C GLY A 471 -3.50 16.38 2.64
N GLU A 472 -2.82 17.48 2.36
CA GLU A 472 -1.49 17.53 1.72
C GLU A 472 -0.40 16.80 2.50
N ASN A 473 -0.47 16.82 3.83
CA ASN A 473 0.56 16.25 4.69
C ASN A 473 0.34 14.76 4.99
N HIS A 474 -0.62 14.08 4.36
CA HIS A 474 -0.87 12.66 4.65
C HIS A 474 0.21 11.74 4.04
N LEU A 475 0.54 10.64 4.73
CA LEU A 475 1.61 9.72 4.27
C LEU A 475 1.31 9.05 2.92
N ASN A 476 0.04 8.85 2.60
CA ASN A 476 -0.37 8.29 1.30
C ASN A 476 -0.05 9.24 0.14
N VAL A 477 -0.22 10.56 0.32
CA VAL A 477 0.16 11.57 -0.69
C VAL A 477 1.64 11.43 -1.04
N ALA A 478 2.50 11.24 -0.03
CA ALA A 478 3.93 11.01 -0.22
C ALA A 478 4.23 9.72 -1.02
N VAL A 479 3.44 8.65 -0.85
CA VAL A 479 3.56 7.43 -1.66
C VAL A 479 3.18 7.70 -3.11
N THR A 480 2.05 8.38 -3.35
CA THR A 480 1.60 8.73 -4.70
C THR A 480 2.63 9.62 -5.42
N TYR A 481 3.24 10.59 -4.73
CA TYR A 481 4.34 11.39 -5.26
C TYR A 481 5.54 10.54 -5.70
N ASN A 482 5.93 9.53 -4.93
CA ASN A 482 7.02 8.65 -5.33
C ASN A 482 6.71 7.91 -6.64
N ASN A 483 5.48 7.45 -6.82
CA ASN A 483 5.08 6.74 -8.04
C ASN A 483 5.05 7.69 -9.26
N ILE A 484 4.53 8.91 -9.09
CA ILE A 484 4.57 9.95 -10.13
C ILE A 484 6.02 10.26 -10.52
N ALA A 485 6.92 10.39 -9.55
CA ALA A 485 8.33 10.64 -9.82
C ALA A 485 9.01 9.52 -10.62
N LEU A 486 8.64 8.25 -10.38
CA LEU A 486 9.12 7.13 -11.19
C LEU A 486 8.66 7.23 -12.65
N VAL A 487 7.41 7.67 -12.88
CA VAL A 487 6.89 7.94 -14.24
C VAL A 487 7.69 9.06 -14.91
N TYR A 488 7.88 10.19 -14.24
CA TYR A 488 8.69 11.30 -14.78
C TYR A 488 10.14 10.90 -15.06
N ASN A 489 10.74 10.08 -14.19
CA ASN A 489 12.06 9.52 -14.41
C ASN A 489 12.13 8.69 -15.71
N LYS A 490 11.13 7.85 -15.99
CA LYS A 490 11.07 7.09 -17.26
C LYS A 490 10.81 7.96 -18.48
N GLN A 491 10.17 9.11 -18.30
CA GLN A 491 10.00 10.12 -19.35
C GLN A 491 11.22 11.04 -19.52
N SER A 492 12.33 10.78 -18.82
CA SER A 492 13.53 11.66 -18.76
C SER A 492 13.26 13.08 -18.22
N LYS A 493 12.13 13.30 -17.52
CA LYS A 493 11.79 14.55 -16.84
C LYS A 493 12.39 14.58 -15.44
N TYR A 494 13.72 14.64 -15.39
CA TYR A 494 14.44 14.34 -14.17
C TYR A 494 14.30 15.41 -13.07
N ASP A 495 14.22 16.69 -13.44
CA ASP A 495 14.03 17.78 -12.47
C ASP A 495 12.63 17.73 -11.85
N ASP A 496 11.60 17.44 -12.63
CA ASP A 496 10.23 17.22 -12.14
C ASP A 496 10.18 16.03 -11.17
N ALA A 497 10.84 14.93 -11.52
CA ALA A 497 10.94 13.75 -10.65
C ALA A 497 11.62 14.09 -9.31
N LEU A 498 12.75 14.80 -9.33
CA LEU A 498 13.44 15.23 -8.11
C LEU A 498 12.63 16.22 -7.29
N SER A 499 11.91 17.15 -7.94
CA SER A 499 11.03 18.11 -7.27
C SER A 499 9.93 17.40 -6.49
N ILE A 500 9.24 16.46 -7.11
CA ILE A 500 8.17 15.69 -6.45
C ILE A 500 8.71 14.79 -5.33
N LEU A 501 9.88 14.18 -5.50
CA LEU A 501 10.52 13.39 -4.44
C LEU A 501 10.89 14.25 -3.22
N LYS A 502 11.27 15.52 -3.42
CA LYS A 502 11.53 16.45 -2.31
C LYS A 502 10.24 16.76 -1.53
N GLU A 503 9.10 16.92 -2.19
CA GLU A 503 7.81 17.08 -1.50
C GLU A 503 7.42 15.82 -0.72
N SER A 504 7.64 14.62 -1.29
CA SER A 504 7.45 13.36 -0.56
C SER A 504 8.32 13.28 0.70
N LEU A 505 9.59 13.69 0.59
CA LEU A 505 10.52 13.73 1.72
C LEU A 505 10.07 14.72 2.80
N LYS A 506 9.59 15.90 2.41
CA LYS A 506 9.08 16.96 3.31
C LYS A 506 7.88 16.49 4.14
N ILE A 507 7.05 15.61 3.58
CA ILE A 507 5.92 15.02 4.31
C ILE A 507 6.39 13.96 5.32
N LYS A 508 7.30 13.06 4.91
CA LYS A 508 7.69 11.90 5.75
C LYS A 508 8.69 12.23 6.84
N LEU A 509 9.68 13.08 6.55
CA LEU A 509 10.81 13.36 7.45
C LEU A 509 10.35 13.86 8.83
N PRO A 510 9.45 14.88 8.96
CA PRO A 510 9.02 15.37 10.26
C PRO A 510 8.18 14.37 11.05
N LYS A 511 7.46 13.46 10.38
CA LYS A 511 6.52 12.53 11.01
C LYS A 511 7.17 11.25 11.51
N GLN A 512 8.19 10.76 10.82
CA GLN A 512 8.74 9.42 11.05
C GLN A 512 10.18 9.45 11.58
N GLY A 513 10.85 10.61 11.54
CA GLY A 513 12.24 10.75 11.96
C GLY A 513 13.25 10.20 10.94
N GLU A 514 14.52 10.51 11.13
CA GLU A 514 15.58 10.31 10.12
C GLU A 514 15.92 8.85 9.81
N ASN A 515 15.63 7.93 10.72
CA ASN A 515 16.01 6.52 10.61
C ASN A 515 14.86 5.59 10.18
N HIS A 516 13.72 6.14 9.78
CA HIS A 516 12.58 5.31 9.42
C HIS A 516 12.78 4.62 8.05
N PRO A 517 12.47 3.31 7.89
CA PRO A 517 12.68 2.56 6.65
C PRO A 517 12.01 3.16 5.40
N SER A 518 10.92 3.92 5.56
CA SER A 518 10.24 4.60 4.45
C SER A 518 11.08 5.69 3.77
N LEU A 519 12.07 6.26 4.46
CA LEU A 519 12.98 7.26 3.92
C LEU A 519 14.04 6.63 3.01
N ALA A 520 14.47 5.40 3.32
CA ALA A 520 15.37 4.62 2.46
C ALA A 520 14.78 4.48 1.05
N PHE A 521 13.48 4.21 0.96
CA PHE A 521 12.79 4.13 -0.33
C PHE A 521 12.83 5.44 -1.13
N ILE A 522 12.63 6.60 -0.48
CA ILE A 522 12.70 7.91 -1.15
C ILE A 522 14.12 8.18 -1.63
N TYR A 523 15.13 7.98 -0.77
CA TYR A 523 16.53 8.15 -1.16
C TYR A 523 16.94 7.19 -2.28
N GLY A 524 16.46 5.95 -2.26
CA GLY A 524 16.67 5.01 -3.35
C GLY A 524 16.04 5.46 -4.68
N ASN A 525 14.85 6.05 -4.67
CA ASN A 525 14.23 6.57 -5.88
C ASN A 525 14.93 7.83 -6.38
N MET A 526 15.34 8.74 -5.49
CA MET A 526 16.16 9.89 -5.86
C MET A 526 17.50 9.44 -6.44
N GLY A 527 18.14 8.43 -5.84
CA GLY A 527 19.37 7.82 -6.36
C GLY A 527 19.17 7.23 -7.76
N LEU A 528 18.02 6.59 -8.03
CA LEU A 528 17.67 6.10 -9.36
C LEU A 528 17.52 7.24 -10.40
N VAL A 529 16.94 8.36 -10.00
CA VAL A 529 16.83 9.54 -10.87
C VAL A 529 18.22 10.10 -11.18
N TYR A 530 19.09 10.27 -10.18
CA TYR A 530 20.47 10.72 -10.40
C TYR A 530 21.29 9.74 -11.23
N TYR A 531 21.10 8.43 -11.05
CA TYR A 531 21.73 7.40 -11.87
C TYR A 531 21.33 7.54 -13.35
N ASN A 532 20.03 7.70 -13.63
CA ASN A 532 19.55 7.89 -15.00
C ASN A 532 19.98 9.22 -15.61
N GLN A 533 20.19 10.26 -14.80
CA GLN A 533 20.82 11.52 -15.22
C GLN A 533 22.32 11.38 -15.54
N GLY A 534 22.96 10.26 -15.20
CA GLY A 534 24.42 10.07 -15.29
C GLY A 534 25.23 10.70 -14.15
N LYS A 535 24.57 11.20 -13.10
CA LYS A 535 25.21 11.77 -11.89
C LYS A 535 25.48 10.66 -10.87
N TYR A 536 26.48 9.84 -11.18
CA TYR A 536 26.76 8.61 -10.43
C TYR A 536 27.19 8.84 -8.98
N GLU A 537 27.95 9.89 -8.68
CA GLU A 537 28.35 10.21 -7.29
C GLU A 537 27.16 10.59 -6.41
N ASP A 538 26.24 11.40 -6.93
CA ASP A 538 25.00 11.77 -6.23
C ASP A 538 24.11 10.54 -6.00
N ALA A 539 24.02 9.65 -7.00
CA ALA A 539 23.31 8.38 -6.89
C ALA A 539 23.91 7.48 -5.79
N LEU A 540 25.23 7.31 -5.79
CA LEU A 540 25.97 6.52 -4.80
C LEU A 540 25.76 7.06 -3.38
N SER A 541 25.84 8.38 -3.21
CA SER A 541 25.59 9.07 -1.93
C SER A 541 24.20 8.75 -1.37
N LEU A 542 23.16 8.81 -2.21
CA LEU A 542 21.79 8.53 -1.79
C LEU A 542 21.52 7.04 -1.56
N TYR A 543 22.08 6.16 -2.39
CA TYR A 543 22.00 4.73 -2.14
C TYR A 543 22.69 4.32 -0.85
N ASN A 544 23.84 4.92 -0.51
CA ASN A 544 24.50 4.69 0.77
C ASN A 544 23.68 5.20 1.97
N LYS A 545 22.97 6.33 1.84
CA LYS A 545 22.00 6.77 2.86
C LYS A 545 20.86 5.77 3.02
N SER A 546 20.30 5.28 1.92
CA SER A 546 19.28 4.22 1.93
C SER A 546 19.80 2.96 2.63
N LEU A 547 21.00 2.50 2.23
CA LEU A 547 21.64 1.31 2.78
C LEU A 547 21.87 1.44 4.29
N LYS A 548 22.36 2.60 4.76
CA LYS A 548 22.58 2.85 6.19
C LYS A 548 21.30 2.70 7.01
N ILE A 549 20.18 3.24 6.51
CA ILE A 549 18.87 3.11 7.17
C ILE A 549 18.43 1.64 7.17
N GLU A 550 18.52 0.95 6.04
CA GLU A 550 18.11 -0.46 5.93
C GLU A 550 18.94 -1.38 6.82
N LEU A 551 20.27 -1.22 6.86
CA LEU A 551 21.14 -1.99 7.75
C LEU A 551 20.79 -1.76 9.22
N ALA A 552 20.55 -0.51 9.62
CA ALA A 552 20.22 -0.17 11.00
C ALA A 552 18.85 -0.73 11.45
N GLN A 553 17.88 -0.84 10.54
CA GLN A 553 16.50 -1.21 10.88
C GLN A 553 16.16 -2.67 10.60
N LEU A 554 16.78 -3.27 9.58
CA LEU A 554 16.43 -4.61 9.07
C LEU A 554 17.59 -5.61 9.24
N GLY A 555 18.80 -5.12 9.49
CA GLY A 555 20.02 -5.94 9.56
C GLY A 555 20.59 -6.33 8.19
N ASP A 556 21.76 -6.95 8.23
CA ASP A 556 22.60 -7.17 7.03
C ASP A 556 22.03 -8.19 6.04
N ASN A 557 21.19 -9.11 6.52
CA ASN A 557 20.69 -10.24 5.74
C ASN A 557 19.28 -10.04 5.18
N HIS A 558 18.75 -8.80 5.15
CA HIS A 558 17.38 -8.57 4.68
C HIS A 558 17.32 -8.40 3.13
N PRO A 559 16.29 -8.91 2.42
CA PRO A 559 16.17 -8.78 0.96
C PRO A 559 16.21 -7.34 0.41
N LYS A 560 15.73 -6.35 1.18
CA LYS A 560 15.84 -4.91 0.82
C LYS A 560 17.29 -4.43 0.77
N VAL A 561 18.13 -4.85 1.72
CA VAL A 561 19.57 -4.55 1.72
C VAL A 561 20.22 -5.12 0.47
N ALA A 562 19.85 -6.33 0.07
CA ALA A 562 20.31 -6.93 -1.17
C ALA A 562 19.90 -6.12 -2.42
N SER A 563 18.65 -5.61 -2.46
CA SER A 563 18.20 -4.73 -3.54
C SER A 563 19.04 -3.45 -3.64
N THR A 564 19.36 -2.83 -2.50
CA THR A 564 20.22 -1.64 -2.46
C THR A 564 21.66 -1.93 -2.89
N TYR A 565 22.25 -3.06 -2.48
CA TYR A 565 23.55 -3.49 -3.01
C TYR A 565 23.54 -3.67 -4.53
N ASN A 566 22.47 -4.25 -5.09
CA ASN A 566 22.35 -4.35 -6.54
C ASN A 566 22.31 -2.98 -7.23
N LYS A 567 21.57 -2.01 -6.67
CA LYS A 567 21.54 -0.65 -7.21
C LYS A 567 22.91 0.03 -7.16
N ILE A 568 23.65 -0.15 -6.07
CA ILE A 568 25.03 0.34 -5.95
C ILE A 568 25.95 -0.33 -6.99
N GLY A 569 25.82 -1.64 -7.20
CA GLY A 569 26.58 -2.37 -8.22
C GLY A 569 26.37 -1.83 -9.63
N LEU A 570 25.13 -1.44 -9.99
CA LEU A 570 24.83 -0.80 -11.28
C LEU A 570 25.54 0.55 -11.44
N VAL A 571 25.67 1.33 -10.36
CA VAL A 571 26.41 2.60 -10.38
C VAL A 571 27.90 2.34 -10.64
N TYR A 572 28.51 1.40 -9.92
CA TYR A 572 29.92 1.06 -10.11
C TYR A 572 30.21 0.52 -11.51
N ASP A 573 29.34 -0.32 -12.06
CA ASP A 573 29.47 -0.81 -13.44
C ASP A 573 29.43 0.35 -14.46
N SER A 574 28.51 1.30 -14.27
CA SER A 574 28.42 2.51 -15.11
C SER A 574 29.64 3.42 -14.98
N GLN A 575 30.28 3.45 -13.81
CA GLN A 575 31.56 4.12 -13.57
C GLN A 575 32.77 3.31 -14.10
N LYS A 576 32.55 2.11 -14.67
CA LYS A 576 33.57 1.14 -15.11
C LYS A 576 34.44 0.58 -13.98
N ASN A 577 33.96 0.67 -12.75
CA ASN A 577 34.59 0.06 -11.59
C ASN A 577 34.03 -1.36 -11.40
N TYR A 578 34.48 -2.27 -12.27
CA TYR A 578 33.89 -3.59 -12.41
C TYR A 578 34.09 -4.50 -11.20
N ASP A 579 35.21 -4.37 -10.48
CA ASP A 579 35.49 -5.21 -9.31
C ASP A 579 34.57 -4.85 -8.14
N ASP A 580 34.36 -3.56 -7.89
CA ASP A 580 33.40 -3.09 -6.88
C ASP A 580 31.95 -3.41 -7.29
N ALA A 581 31.62 -3.34 -8.58
CA ALA A 581 30.32 -3.77 -9.09
C ALA A 581 30.05 -5.25 -8.79
N LEU A 582 31.00 -6.13 -9.13
CA LEU A 582 30.91 -7.56 -8.82
C LEU A 582 30.85 -7.82 -7.31
N LEU A 583 31.60 -7.08 -6.50
CA LEU A 583 31.55 -7.19 -5.04
C LEU A 583 30.14 -6.91 -4.51
N MET A 584 29.49 -5.83 -4.98
CA MET A 584 28.14 -5.46 -4.53
C MET A 584 27.08 -6.45 -5.03
N HIS A 585 27.16 -6.87 -6.30
CA HIS A 585 26.24 -7.89 -6.81
C HIS A 585 26.39 -9.24 -6.09
N ASN A 586 27.61 -9.66 -5.76
CA ASN A 586 27.83 -10.89 -4.99
C ASN A 586 27.32 -10.79 -3.55
N LYS A 587 27.44 -9.62 -2.90
CA LYS A 587 26.80 -9.38 -1.60
C LYS A 587 25.28 -9.53 -1.69
N SER A 588 24.68 -8.93 -2.72
CA SER A 588 23.24 -9.07 -2.99
C SER A 588 22.83 -10.53 -3.22
N LEU A 589 23.55 -11.22 -4.09
CA LEU A 589 23.31 -12.62 -4.44
C LEU A 589 23.38 -13.53 -3.20
N LYS A 590 24.39 -13.35 -2.36
CA LYS A 590 24.55 -14.12 -1.11
C LYS A 590 23.34 -13.97 -0.18
N ILE A 591 22.87 -12.74 0.02
CA ILE A 591 21.71 -12.46 0.88
C ILE A 591 20.45 -13.09 0.27
N GLN A 592 20.23 -12.91 -1.03
CA GLN A 592 19.06 -13.47 -1.73
C GLN A 592 19.02 -14.99 -1.67
N LEU A 593 20.15 -15.66 -1.93
CA LEU A 593 20.26 -17.12 -1.82
C LEU A 593 19.91 -17.61 -0.41
N GLN A 594 20.37 -16.89 0.62
CA GLN A 594 20.13 -17.27 2.02
C GLN A 594 18.67 -17.06 2.46
N GLN A 595 18.01 -15.98 2.01
CA GLN A 595 16.66 -15.63 2.49
C GLN A 595 15.52 -16.09 1.58
N LEU A 596 15.75 -16.12 0.27
CA LEU A 596 14.71 -16.34 -0.73
C LEU A 596 14.81 -17.72 -1.39
N GLY A 597 15.96 -18.40 -1.24
CA GLY A 597 16.27 -19.67 -1.89
C GLY A 597 16.69 -19.51 -3.36
N GLU A 598 17.27 -20.56 -3.93
CA GLU A 598 17.99 -20.53 -5.22
C GLU A 598 17.14 -20.16 -6.43
N ASN A 599 15.84 -20.42 -6.36
CA ASN A 599 14.93 -20.24 -7.49
C ASN A 599 14.19 -18.89 -7.48
N HIS A 600 14.48 -17.97 -6.57
CA HIS A 600 13.73 -16.72 -6.52
C HIS A 600 13.99 -15.83 -7.75
N PRO A 601 12.96 -15.22 -8.39
CA PRO A 601 13.14 -14.42 -9.60
C PRO A 601 14.15 -13.25 -9.48
N THR A 602 14.31 -12.66 -8.30
CA THR A 602 15.28 -11.58 -8.09
C THR A 602 16.74 -12.04 -8.21
N ILE A 603 17.02 -13.33 -8.02
CA ILE A 603 18.35 -13.91 -8.24
C ILE A 603 18.70 -13.87 -9.72
N ALA A 604 17.73 -14.15 -10.60
CA ALA A 604 17.91 -14.03 -12.04
C ALA A 604 18.26 -12.59 -12.45
N THR A 605 17.62 -11.59 -11.82
CA THR A 605 18.00 -10.18 -12.03
C THR A 605 19.44 -9.91 -11.61
N THR A 606 19.89 -10.44 -10.47
CA THR A 606 21.28 -10.31 -10.02
C THR A 606 22.26 -10.98 -10.98
N TYR A 607 21.96 -12.18 -11.47
CA TYR A 607 22.76 -12.86 -12.49
C TYR A 607 22.83 -12.08 -13.80
N ASN A 608 21.71 -11.50 -14.26
CA ASN A 608 21.69 -10.63 -15.43
C ASN A 608 22.61 -9.41 -15.25
N ASN A 609 22.63 -8.79 -14.07
CA ASN A 609 23.53 -7.67 -13.78
C ASN A 609 25.00 -8.10 -13.73
N ILE A 610 25.32 -9.23 -13.08
CA ILE A 610 26.68 -9.80 -13.07
C ILE A 610 27.14 -10.11 -14.50
N ALA A 611 26.25 -10.65 -15.34
CA ALA A 611 26.55 -10.94 -16.73
C ALA A 611 26.91 -9.67 -17.52
N ALA A 612 26.19 -8.57 -17.30
CA ALA A 612 26.51 -7.29 -17.93
C ALA A 612 27.91 -6.80 -17.54
N VAL A 613 28.29 -6.91 -16.26
CA VAL A 613 29.65 -6.56 -15.81
C VAL A 613 30.70 -7.45 -16.49
N TYR A 614 30.46 -8.77 -16.58
CA TYR A 614 31.38 -9.66 -17.29
C TYR A 614 31.48 -9.34 -18.78
N ASP A 615 30.39 -8.96 -19.44
CA ASP A 615 30.42 -8.53 -20.83
C ASP A 615 31.25 -7.25 -21.02
N HIS A 616 31.08 -6.25 -20.14
CA HIS A 616 31.90 -5.04 -20.14
C HIS A 616 33.39 -5.33 -19.91
N GLN A 617 33.71 -6.36 -19.10
CA GLN A 617 35.07 -6.90 -18.94
C GLN A 617 35.55 -7.76 -20.12
N LYS A 618 34.73 -7.96 -21.17
CA LYS A 618 34.97 -8.85 -22.32
C LYS A 618 35.06 -10.34 -21.98
N LYS A 619 34.57 -10.73 -20.79
CA LYS A 619 34.47 -12.11 -20.34
C LYS A 619 33.16 -12.73 -20.82
N HIS A 620 32.99 -12.82 -22.13
CA HIS A 620 31.72 -13.18 -22.76
C HIS A 620 31.21 -14.60 -22.42
N ASN A 621 32.11 -15.54 -22.11
CA ASN A 621 31.68 -16.89 -21.71
C ASN A 621 31.11 -16.92 -20.29
N ASP A 622 31.71 -16.17 -19.37
CA ASP A 622 31.21 -16.03 -18.00
C ASP A 622 29.87 -15.28 -18.00
N ALA A 623 29.74 -14.25 -18.85
CA ALA A 623 28.47 -13.57 -19.07
C ALA A 623 27.37 -14.53 -19.55
N LEU A 624 27.65 -15.37 -20.57
CA LEU A 624 26.68 -16.37 -21.05
C LEU A 624 26.29 -17.39 -19.97
N LEU A 625 27.24 -17.82 -19.13
CA LEU A 625 26.94 -18.72 -18.01
C LEU A 625 25.94 -18.08 -17.04
N MET A 626 26.18 -16.83 -16.64
CA MET A 626 25.27 -16.10 -15.74
C MET A 626 23.89 -15.86 -16.38
N LEU A 627 23.83 -15.50 -17.66
CA LEU A 627 22.56 -15.33 -18.39
C LEU A 627 21.77 -16.63 -18.50
N ASN A 628 22.43 -17.77 -18.73
CA ASN A 628 21.77 -19.06 -18.76
C ASN A 628 21.22 -19.47 -17.39
N ASN A 629 21.94 -19.19 -16.31
CA ASN A 629 21.44 -19.39 -14.95
C ASN A 629 20.22 -18.51 -14.66
N ALA A 630 20.26 -17.24 -15.07
CA ALA A 630 19.10 -16.34 -14.97
C ALA A 630 17.90 -16.89 -15.75
N LEU A 631 18.11 -17.27 -17.02
CA LEU A 631 17.07 -17.80 -17.90
C LEU A 631 16.40 -19.06 -17.33
N GLN A 632 17.18 -19.97 -16.74
CA GLN A 632 16.66 -21.19 -16.12
C GLN A 632 15.72 -20.88 -14.95
N ILE A 633 16.11 -19.94 -14.08
CA ILE A 633 15.28 -19.52 -12.94
C ILE A 633 13.99 -18.86 -13.43
N GLU A 634 14.08 -17.96 -14.40
CA GLU A 634 12.93 -17.23 -14.94
C GLU A 634 11.92 -18.17 -15.62
N LEU A 635 12.40 -19.11 -16.45
CA LEU A 635 11.54 -20.11 -17.09
C LEU A 635 10.82 -20.97 -16.04
N ALA A 636 11.52 -21.36 -14.97
CA ALA A 636 10.94 -22.20 -13.92
C ALA A 636 9.88 -21.48 -13.07
N GLN A 637 10.06 -20.19 -12.75
CA GLN A 637 9.17 -19.47 -11.83
C GLN A 637 8.12 -18.58 -12.50
N LEU A 638 8.45 -17.98 -13.64
CA LEU A 638 7.64 -16.95 -14.28
C LEU A 638 6.87 -17.50 -15.49
N GLY A 639 7.30 -18.64 -16.03
CA GLY A 639 6.77 -19.25 -17.25
C GLY A 639 7.26 -18.58 -18.53
N ASP A 640 7.03 -19.21 -19.67
CA ASP A 640 7.79 -18.95 -20.92
C ASP A 640 7.64 -17.55 -21.54
N ASN A 641 6.58 -16.82 -21.19
CA ASN A 641 6.25 -15.52 -21.81
C ASN A 641 6.55 -14.31 -20.92
N HIS A 642 7.24 -14.48 -19.79
CA HIS A 642 7.53 -13.34 -18.92
C HIS A 642 8.46 -12.32 -19.59
N PRO A 643 8.22 -10.99 -19.47
CA PRO A 643 9.07 -9.96 -20.07
C PRO A 643 10.55 -10.01 -19.67
N SER A 644 10.88 -10.51 -18.48
CA SER A 644 12.27 -10.66 -18.04
C SER A 644 13.03 -11.73 -18.82
N ILE A 645 12.36 -12.81 -19.25
CA ILE A 645 12.94 -13.84 -20.13
C ILE A 645 13.32 -13.22 -21.47
N ALA A 646 12.48 -12.34 -22.00
CA ALA A 646 12.78 -11.60 -23.22
C ALA A 646 14.01 -10.69 -23.02
N ALA A 647 14.12 -10.01 -21.89
CA ALA A 647 15.32 -9.23 -21.55
C ALA A 647 16.58 -10.11 -21.51
N THR A 648 16.50 -11.27 -20.87
CA THR A 648 17.60 -12.24 -20.81
C THR A 648 17.99 -12.75 -22.20
N TYR A 649 17.03 -13.11 -23.06
CA TYR A 649 17.30 -13.47 -24.46
C TYR A 649 17.96 -12.32 -25.24
N ASN A 650 17.50 -11.08 -25.05
CA ASN A 650 18.09 -9.92 -25.69
C ASN A 650 19.56 -9.74 -25.25
N ASN A 651 19.86 -9.92 -23.96
CA ASN A 651 21.23 -9.88 -23.45
C ASN A 651 22.09 -11.00 -24.04
N ILE A 652 21.59 -12.23 -24.09
CA ILE A 652 22.30 -13.37 -24.72
C ILE A 652 22.59 -13.06 -26.20
N GLY A 653 21.61 -12.51 -26.93
CA GLY A 653 21.78 -12.08 -28.30
C GLY A 653 22.88 -11.03 -28.48
N ALA A 654 22.99 -10.07 -27.55
CA ALA A 654 24.04 -9.06 -27.54
C ALA A 654 25.44 -9.70 -27.40
N ILE A 655 25.60 -10.69 -26.52
CA ILE A 655 26.86 -11.41 -26.37
C ILE A 655 27.22 -12.17 -27.65
N TYR A 656 26.28 -12.89 -28.26
CA TYR A 656 26.52 -13.59 -29.52
C TYR A 656 26.92 -12.63 -30.64
N MET A 657 26.32 -11.44 -30.66
CA MET A 657 26.63 -10.40 -31.64
C MET A 657 28.08 -9.91 -31.50
N VAL A 658 28.55 -9.67 -30.27
CA VAL A 658 29.95 -9.28 -30.01
C VAL A 658 30.92 -10.39 -30.42
N LYS A 659 30.54 -11.65 -30.24
CA LYS A 659 31.30 -12.83 -30.71
C LYS A 659 31.22 -13.06 -32.23
N GLY A 660 30.51 -12.22 -32.98
CA GLY A 660 30.34 -12.32 -34.43
C GLY A 660 29.34 -13.39 -34.90
N LYS A 661 28.65 -14.07 -33.98
CA LYS A 661 27.67 -15.11 -34.28
C LYS A 661 26.30 -14.49 -34.61
N CYS A 662 26.18 -13.92 -35.80
CA CYS A 662 25.01 -13.14 -36.20
C CYS A 662 23.72 -13.97 -36.23
N GLU A 663 23.76 -15.22 -36.66
CA GLU A 663 22.58 -16.10 -36.73
C GLU A 663 22.05 -16.46 -35.33
N ASP A 664 22.94 -16.83 -34.41
CA ASP A 664 22.59 -17.09 -33.01
C ASP A 664 22.02 -15.83 -32.33
N ALA A 665 22.61 -14.67 -32.61
CA ALA A 665 22.12 -13.39 -32.10
C ALA A 665 20.70 -13.10 -32.60
N LEU A 666 20.45 -13.22 -33.91
CA LEU A 666 19.12 -13.05 -34.51
C LEU A 666 18.10 -14.02 -33.92
N LEU A 667 18.47 -15.28 -33.69
CA LEU A 667 17.59 -16.27 -33.05
C LEU A 667 17.15 -15.80 -31.67
N MET A 668 18.08 -15.35 -30.82
CA MET A 668 17.76 -14.88 -29.47
C MET A 668 16.95 -13.58 -29.48
N TYR A 669 17.31 -12.62 -30.34
CA TYR A 669 16.54 -11.39 -30.48
C TYR A 669 15.11 -11.64 -30.98
N ASN A 670 14.91 -12.59 -31.90
CA ASN A 670 13.57 -12.94 -32.38
C ASN A 670 12.74 -13.64 -31.29
N LYS A 671 13.35 -14.46 -30.43
CA LYS A 671 12.67 -15.02 -29.24
C LYS A 671 12.24 -13.91 -28.29
N SER A 672 13.14 -12.97 -27.97
CA SER A 672 12.83 -11.79 -27.16
C SER A 672 11.68 -10.97 -27.76
N LEU A 673 11.77 -10.65 -29.05
CA LEU A 673 10.77 -9.86 -29.76
C LEU A 673 9.39 -10.53 -29.74
N LYS A 674 9.33 -11.85 -29.96
CA LYS A 674 8.07 -12.61 -29.92
C LYS A 674 7.39 -12.50 -28.56
N ILE A 675 8.14 -12.65 -27.47
CA ILE A 675 7.59 -12.54 -26.11
C ILE A 675 7.11 -11.11 -25.86
N TYR A 676 7.94 -10.10 -26.15
CA TYR A 676 7.54 -8.71 -25.94
C TYR A 676 6.31 -8.29 -26.75
N LEU A 677 6.19 -8.73 -28.01
CA LEU A 677 5.00 -8.45 -28.83
C LEU A 677 3.74 -9.11 -28.25
N ALA A 678 3.86 -10.32 -27.70
CA ALA A 678 2.73 -11.02 -27.10
C ALA A 678 2.23 -10.32 -25.82
N GLU A 679 3.15 -9.85 -24.96
CA GLU A 679 2.78 -9.28 -23.66
C GLU A 679 2.45 -7.78 -23.72
N PHE A 680 3.18 -7.01 -24.53
CA PHE A 680 3.03 -5.55 -24.58
C PHE A 680 2.29 -5.04 -25.82
N GLY A 681 2.02 -5.89 -26.81
CA GLY A 681 1.59 -5.44 -28.13
C GLY A 681 2.73 -4.77 -28.89
N GLU A 682 2.45 -3.82 -29.78
CA GLU A 682 3.47 -3.22 -30.66
C GLU A 682 4.23 -2.04 -30.05
N ASN A 683 3.66 -1.41 -29.02
CA ASN A 683 4.09 -0.10 -28.53
C ASN A 683 4.77 -0.19 -27.15
N HIS A 684 5.97 -0.77 -27.11
CA HIS A 684 6.79 -0.83 -25.90
C HIS A 684 8.26 -0.48 -26.15
N PRO A 685 8.92 0.31 -25.29
CA PRO A 685 10.34 0.68 -25.46
C PRO A 685 11.31 -0.51 -25.63
N ASN A 686 11.05 -1.65 -24.97
CA ASN A 686 11.90 -2.83 -25.12
C ASN A 686 11.78 -3.49 -26.50
N ILE A 687 10.62 -3.35 -27.18
CA ILE A 687 10.44 -3.82 -28.57
C ILE A 687 11.30 -2.97 -29.49
N ALA A 688 11.28 -1.65 -29.33
CA ALA A 688 12.13 -0.73 -30.09
C ALA A 688 13.63 -1.03 -29.87
N SER A 689 14.04 -1.29 -28.62
CA SER A 689 15.41 -1.73 -28.30
C SER A 689 15.78 -3.03 -29.01
N THR A 690 14.85 -4.01 -29.05
CA THR A 690 15.08 -5.29 -29.73
C THR A 690 15.17 -5.10 -31.25
N TYR A 691 14.31 -4.27 -31.86
CA TYR A 691 14.42 -3.89 -33.26
C TYR A 691 15.75 -3.22 -33.59
N ILE A 692 16.27 -2.36 -32.72
CA ILE A 692 17.60 -1.75 -32.88
C ILE A 692 18.70 -2.82 -32.87
N ASN A 693 18.62 -3.80 -31.98
CA ASN A 693 19.60 -4.88 -31.90
C ASN A 693 19.57 -5.79 -33.15
N ILE A 694 18.38 -6.13 -33.65
CA ILE A 694 18.22 -6.88 -34.91
C ILE A 694 18.74 -6.05 -36.10
N GLY A 695 18.37 -4.77 -36.17
CA GLY A 695 18.82 -3.85 -37.23
C GLY A 695 20.34 -3.67 -37.24
N PHE A 696 20.97 -3.60 -36.06
CA PHE A 696 22.42 -3.58 -35.94
C PHE A 696 23.07 -4.87 -36.46
N THR A 697 22.43 -6.01 -36.22
CA THR A 697 22.88 -7.31 -36.73
C THR A 697 22.82 -7.35 -38.26
N TYR A 698 21.75 -6.86 -38.87
CA TYR A 698 21.66 -6.73 -40.33
C TYR A 698 22.66 -5.73 -40.92
N CYS A 699 22.93 -4.62 -40.24
CA CYS A 699 24.00 -3.70 -40.63
C CYS A 699 25.38 -4.38 -40.70
N LYS A 700 25.65 -5.34 -39.81
CA LYS A 700 26.90 -6.11 -39.80
C LYS A 700 26.94 -7.18 -40.90
N GLN A 701 25.79 -7.72 -41.27
CA GLN A 701 25.62 -8.57 -42.45
C GLN A 701 25.57 -7.77 -43.78
N ARG A 702 25.71 -6.43 -43.75
CA ARG A 702 25.56 -5.52 -44.92
C ARG A 702 24.16 -5.50 -45.55
N LYS A 703 23.14 -5.98 -44.85
CA LYS A 703 21.73 -5.86 -45.23
C LYS A 703 21.17 -4.51 -44.76
N LEU A 704 21.55 -3.44 -45.47
CA LEU A 704 21.28 -2.07 -45.01
C LEU A 704 19.80 -1.68 -45.08
N ASP A 705 19.06 -2.17 -46.07
CA ASP A 705 17.61 -1.87 -46.21
C ASP A 705 16.78 -2.51 -45.10
N ASP A 706 17.08 -3.77 -44.76
CA ASP A 706 16.43 -4.47 -43.64
C ASP A 706 16.71 -3.75 -42.30
N ALA A 707 17.96 -3.29 -42.11
CA ALA A 707 18.33 -2.52 -40.94
C ALA A 707 17.59 -1.17 -40.88
N LEU A 708 17.50 -0.45 -42.00
CA LEU A 708 16.78 0.81 -42.09
C LEU A 708 15.30 0.63 -41.75
N SER A 709 14.66 -0.43 -42.26
CA SER A 709 13.28 -0.79 -41.95
C SER A 709 13.05 -1.01 -40.45
N LEU A 710 13.92 -1.78 -39.79
CA LEU A 710 13.81 -2.06 -38.37
C LEU A 710 14.07 -0.82 -37.49
N TYR A 711 15.05 0.01 -37.86
CA TYR A 711 15.28 1.27 -37.14
C TYR A 711 14.11 2.25 -37.30
N ASN A 712 13.43 2.28 -38.45
CA ASN A 712 12.21 3.07 -38.60
C ASN A 712 11.07 2.56 -37.71
N LYS A 713 10.88 1.24 -37.61
CA LYS A 713 9.93 0.64 -36.67
C LYS A 713 10.25 1.00 -35.22
N ALA A 714 11.53 0.91 -34.83
CA ALA A 714 11.98 1.30 -33.50
C ALA A 714 11.72 2.80 -33.21
N LEU A 715 11.98 3.67 -34.19
CA LEU A 715 11.72 5.10 -34.06
C LEU A 715 10.24 5.40 -33.85
N GLN A 716 9.34 4.76 -34.61
CA GLN A 716 7.89 4.93 -34.44
C GLN A 716 7.44 4.57 -33.02
N VAL A 717 7.91 3.44 -32.50
CA VAL A 717 7.59 3.00 -31.14
C VAL A 717 8.10 4.00 -30.09
N TYR A 718 9.34 4.48 -30.22
CA TYR A 718 9.88 5.48 -29.28
C TYR A 718 9.15 6.83 -29.35
N LEU A 719 8.76 7.29 -30.53
CA LEU A 719 7.99 8.53 -30.67
C LEU A 719 6.64 8.43 -29.96
N VAL A 720 5.96 7.30 -30.06
CA VAL A 720 4.66 7.07 -29.40
C VAL A 720 4.82 6.92 -27.88
N THR A 721 5.84 6.19 -27.41
CA THR A 721 5.95 5.80 -25.99
C THR A 721 6.74 6.78 -25.13
N LEU A 722 7.81 7.37 -25.67
CA LEU A 722 8.75 8.23 -24.94
C LEU A 722 8.73 9.68 -25.44
N GLY A 723 8.29 9.90 -26.68
CA GLY A 723 8.24 11.21 -27.32
C GLY A 723 9.51 11.58 -28.09
N GLU A 724 9.46 12.72 -28.77
CA GLU A 724 10.53 13.21 -29.64
C GLU A 724 11.78 13.65 -28.86
N ASN A 725 11.58 14.22 -27.66
CA ASN A 725 12.65 14.76 -26.82
C ASN A 725 13.21 13.72 -25.83
N HIS A 726 13.31 12.45 -26.22
CA HIS A 726 13.85 11.40 -25.37
C HIS A 726 15.24 10.93 -25.86
N PRO A 727 16.21 10.65 -24.96
CA PRO A 727 17.55 10.22 -25.37
C PRO A 727 17.57 8.96 -26.26
N GLN A 728 16.68 8.00 -25.99
CA GLN A 728 16.57 6.79 -26.83
C GLN A 728 16.02 7.09 -28.24
N THR A 729 15.11 8.05 -28.38
CA THR A 729 14.62 8.53 -29.68
C THR A 729 15.76 9.17 -30.47
N ALA A 730 16.56 10.02 -29.81
CA ALA A 730 17.74 10.64 -30.40
C ALA A 730 18.79 9.62 -30.86
N GLN A 731 19.07 8.60 -30.04
CA GLN A 731 19.95 7.50 -30.43
C GLN A 731 19.40 6.73 -31.64
N CYS A 732 18.09 6.52 -31.73
CA CYS A 732 17.47 5.88 -32.88
C CYS A 732 17.67 6.70 -34.17
N TYR A 733 17.54 8.03 -34.09
CA TYR A 733 17.89 8.92 -35.20
C TYR A 733 19.37 8.78 -35.61
N GLN A 734 20.30 8.68 -34.66
CA GLN A 734 21.72 8.45 -34.98
C GLN A 734 21.94 7.10 -35.70
N LYS A 735 21.22 6.04 -35.32
CA LYS A 735 21.31 4.73 -35.99
C LYS A 735 20.80 4.81 -37.43
N LEU A 736 19.66 5.47 -37.65
CA LEU A 736 19.12 5.74 -39.00
C LEU A 736 20.11 6.54 -39.84
N ALA A 737 20.65 7.63 -39.29
CA ALA A 737 21.62 8.48 -39.95
C ALA A 737 22.87 7.70 -40.38
N ALA A 738 23.38 6.84 -39.49
CA ALA A 738 24.55 6.02 -39.77
C ALA A 738 24.31 5.01 -40.91
N VAL A 739 23.09 4.47 -41.06
CA VAL A 739 22.73 3.59 -42.19
C VAL A 739 22.62 4.38 -43.48
N CYS A 740 21.91 5.52 -43.48
CA CYS A 740 21.81 6.39 -44.65
C CYS A 740 23.19 6.82 -45.15
N ARG A 741 24.10 7.18 -44.23
CA ARG A 741 25.50 7.52 -44.57
C ARG A 741 26.23 6.34 -45.23
N ARG A 742 25.99 5.10 -44.78
CA ARG A 742 26.59 3.90 -45.40
C ARG A 742 26.00 3.55 -46.76
N GLN A 743 24.78 3.99 -47.05
CA GLN A 743 24.13 3.89 -48.36
C GLN A 743 24.47 5.08 -49.28
N SER A 744 25.40 5.96 -48.88
CA SER A 744 25.71 7.23 -49.56
C SER A 744 24.54 8.21 -49.67
N ASN A 745 23.47 8.04 -48.88
CA ASN A 745 22.38 9.01 -48.77
C ASN A 745 22.71 10.06 -47.69
N TYR A 746 23.69 10.93 -48.00
CA TYR A 746 24.26 11.87 -47.03
C TYR A 746 23.28 12.96 -46.60
N LEU A 747 22.41 13.45 -47.49
CA LEU A 747 21.40 14.45 -47.16
C LEU A 747 20.43 13.94 -46.10
N GLN A 748 19.91 12.72 -46.27
CA GLN A 748 19.04 12.09 -45.29
C GLN A 748 19.77 11.80 -43.97
N ALA A 749 21.04 11.42 -44.03
CA ALA A 749 21.86 11.23 -42.84
C ALA A 749 22.00 12.53 -42.02
N ILE A 750 22.26 13.66 -42.69
CA ILE A 750 22.36 14.98 -42.05
C ILE A 750 21.04 15.36 -41.37
N LEU A 751 19.90 15.14 -42.05
CA LEU A 751 18.58 15.42 -41.48
C LEU A 751 18.34 14.63 -40.18
N TYR A 752 18.65 13.34 -40.17
CA TYR A 752 18.50 12.52 -38.96
C TYR A 752 19.47 12.92 -37.85
N TYR A 753 20.73 13.26 -38.15
CA TYR A 753 21.64 13.77 -37.12
C TYR A 753 21.16 15.10 -36.53
N ARG A 754 20.58 15.99 -37.34
CA ARG A 754 19.97 17.24 -36.83
C ARG A 754 18.80 16.95 -35.90
N LYS A 755 17.88 16.06 -36.29
CA LYS A 755 16.78 15.62 -35.42
C LYS A 755 17.28 15.04 -34.09
N SER A 756 18.35 14.24 -34.13
CA SER A 756 19.00 13.76 -32.91
C SER A 756 19.51 14.89 -32.02
N ILE A 757 20.09 15.95 -32.57
CA ILE A 757 20.56 17.11 -31.80
C ILE A 757 19.37 17.86 -31.21
N ASP A 758 18.33 18.12 -32.01
CA ASP A 758 17.14 18.84 -31.58
C ASP A 758 16.43 18.10 -30.43
N SER A 759 16.29 16.77 -30.51
CA SER A 759 15.76 15.92 -29.44
C SER A 759 16.53 16.03 -28.12
N LEU A 760 17.84 16.33 -28.17
CA LEU A 760 18.72 16.36 -27.00
C LEU A 760 18.95 17.78 -26.43
N ARG A 761 18.72 18.83 -27.22
CA ARG A 761 19.09 20.22 -26.89
C ARG A 761 18.42 20.74 -25.61
N ASN A 762 17.25 20.20 -25.24
CA ASN A 762 16.52 20.60 -24.02
C ASN A 762 16.85 19.73 -22.80
N LEU A 763 17.57 18.62 -22.97
CA LEU A 763 17.88 17.67 -21.89
C LEU A 763 19.32 17.80 -21.41
N TYR A 764 20.24 18.14 -22.32
CA TYR A 764 21.65 18.18 -22.05
C TYR A 764 22.27 19.47 -22.59
N GLU A 765 23.36 19.90 -21.96
CA GLU A 765 24.18 21.00 -22.46
C GLU A 765 24.77 20.68 -23.84
N GLU A 766 25.10 21.71 -24.64
CA GLU A 766 25.64 21.53 -26.01
C GLU A 766 26.92 20.69 -26.07
N ASN A 767 27.67 20.63 -24.96
CA ASN A 767 28.89 19.84 -24.82
C ASN A 767 28.64 18.35 -24.56
N HIS A 768 27.38 17.91 -24.48
CA HIS A 768 27.07 16.51 -24.20
C HIS A 768 27.60 15.58 -25.30
N PRO A 769 28.22 14.43 -24.97
CA PRO A 769 28.90 13.57 -25.94
C PRO A 769 28.02 13.13 -27.12
N GLN A 770 26.72 12.93 -26.91
CA GLN A 770 25.80 12.54 -27.98
C GLN A 770 25.51 13.69 -28.97
N ILE A 771 25.44 14.93 -28.49
CA ILE A 771 25.25 16.12 -29.35
C ILE A 771 26.52 16.33 -30.17
N LEU A 772 27.68 16.33 -29.53
CA LEU A 772 28.98 16.46 -30.19
C LEU A 772 29.22 15.36 -31.23
N TYR A 773 28.80 14.13 -30.95
CA TYR A 773 28.88 13.02 -31.89
C TYR A 773 28.06 13.31 -33.16
N SER A 774 26.79 13.69 -33.01
CA SER A 774 25.92 14.02 -34.15
C SER A 774 26.47 15.19 -34.96
N THR A 775 26.98 16.25 -34.32
CA THR A 775 27.61 17.40 -35.00
C THR A 775 28.83 16.97 -35.82
N LYS A 776 29.73 16.18 -35.24
CA LYS A 776 30.91 15.66 -35.94
C LYS A 776 30.56 14.78 -37.12
N GLU A 777 29.51 13.96 -37.02
CA GLU A 777 29.06 13.13 -38.13
C GLU A 777 28.37 13.95 -39.24
N ILE A 778 27.70 15.06 -38.92
CA ILE A 778 27.21 16.03 -39.92
C ILE A 778 28.38 16.60 -40.73
N ASP A 779 29.45 17.04 -40.07
CA ASP A 779 30.63 17.58 -40.76
C ASP A 779 31.26 16.56 -41.71
N LYS A 780 31.33 15.29 -41.30
CA LYS A 780 31.80 14.19 -42.17
C LYS A 780 30.88 14.00 -43.38
N CYS A 781 29.57 13.99 -43.19
CA CYS A 781 28.62 13.88 -44.30
C CYS A 781 28.75 15.05 -45.27
N ASN A 782 28.88 16.29 -44.77
CA ASN A 782 29.11 17.47 -45.60
C ASN A 782 30.39 17.36 -46.42
N ASN A 783 31.49 16.90 -45.81
CA ASN A 783 32.75 16.68 -46.53
C ASN A 783 32.63 15.60 -47.63
N LEU A 784 31.84 14.55 -47.39
CA LEU A 784 31.59 13.49 -48.38
C LEU A 784 30.70 13.97 -49.53
N LEU A 785 29.70 14.82 -49.25
CA LEU A 785 28.91 15.53 -50.28
C LEU A 785 29.80 16.40 -51.18
N LEU A 786 30.68 17.22 -50.59
CA LEU A 786 31.65 18.04 -51.32
C LEU A 786 32.63 17.22 -52.18
N LEU A 787 32.86 15.95 -51.86
CA LEU A 787 33.69 15.04 -52.66
C LEU A 787 32.90 14.41 -53.82
N GLU A 788 31.62 14.12 -53.65
CA GLU A 788 30.72 13.73 -54.75
C GLU A 788 30.52 14.88 -55.75
N GLU A 789 30.49 16.13 -55.27
CA GLU A 789 30.38 17.35 -56.08
C GLU A 789 31.53 17.56 -57.08
N LYS A 790 32.74 17.04 -56.80
CA LYS A 790 33.85 17.10 -57.77
C LYS A 790 33.65 16.18 -58.98
N GLY A 791 32.56 15.40 -59.03
CA GLY A 791 32.22 14.49 -60.10
C GLY A 791 31.00 14.85 -60.96
N ASP A 792 30.14 15.81 -60.56
CA ASP A 792 28.88 16.07 -61.30
C ASP A 792 28.28 17.48 -61.05
N GLU A 793 28.23 18.32 -62.10
CA GLU A 793 27.83 19.75 -62.08
C GLU A 793 26.34 19.98 -61.75
N ILE A 794 25.48 18.97 -61.95
CA ILE A 794 24.02 19.06 -61.78
C ILE A 794 23.61 19.13 -60.29
N VAL A 795 24.46 18.64 -59.38
CA VAL A 795 24.16 18.55 -57.94
C VAL A 795 24.25 19.93 -57.25
N ALA A 796 25.15 20.80 -57.70
CA ALA A 796 25.36 22.14 -57.15
C ALA A 796 24.09 23.03 -57.23
N SER A 797 23.33 22.90 -58.33
CA SER A 797 22.10 23.69 -58.56
C SER A 797 20.93 23.26 -57.65
N LYS A 798 20.85 21.96 -57.28
CA LYS A 798 19.87 21.47 -56.30
C LYS A 798 20.20 21.90 -54.88
N ILE A 799 21.48 21.94 -54.53
CA ILE A 799 21.94 22.37 -53.19
C ILE A 799 21.77 23.88 -53.01
N ALA A 800 22.03 24.70 -54.05
CA ALA A 800 21.77 26.14 -54.02
C ALA A 800 20.29 26.47 -53.77
N ASN A 801 19.37 25.74 -54.41
CA ASN A 801 17.92 25.89 -54.18
C ASN A 801 17.50 25.51 -52.74
N ILE A 802 18.19 24.54 -52.11
CA ILE A 802 17.89 24.11 -50.74
C ILE A 802 18.53 25.05 -49.71
N LEU A 803 19.75 25.55 -49.94
CA LEU A 803 20.36 26.61 -49.10
C LEU A 803 19.49 27.87 -49.11
N HIS A 804 18.88 28.19 -50.26
CA HIS A 804 17.93 29.30 -50.38
C HIS A 804 16.62 29.05 -49.60
N GLN A 805 16.08 27.82 -49.61
CA GLN A 805 14.94 27.43 -48.76
C GLN A 805 15.31 27.35 -47.26
N GLN A 806 16.57 27.07 -46.91
CA GLN A 806 17.04 27.02 -45.52
C GLN A 806 17.23 28.41 -44.91
N LEU A 807 17.64 29.41 -45.70
CA LEU A 807 17.78 30.81 -45.26
C LEU A 807 16.43 31.51 -44.98
N THR A 808 15.32 30.98 -45.51
CA THR A 808 13.98 31.53 -45.31
C THR A 808 13.25 30.98 -44.07
N ILE A 809 13.75 29.91 -43.43
CA ILE A 809 13.05 29.22 -42.33
C ILE A 809 13.59 29.61 -40.93
N ASN A 810 14.79 30.20 -40.80
CA ASN A 810 15.31 30.58 -39.46
C ASN A 810 16.34 31.76 -39.49
N PRO A 811 15.94 33.02 -39.23
CA PRO A 811 16.83 34.19 -39.37
C PRO A 811 17.88 34.41 -38.27
N THR A 812 17.92 33.60 -37.20
CA THR A 812 18.63 33.95 -35.95
C THR A 812 20.06 33.39 -35.78
N VAL A 813 20.62 32.67 -36.76
CA VAL A 813 21.94 32.01 -36.60
C VAL A 813 23.13 32.82 -37.15
N ILE A 814 22.91 34.02 -37.69
CA ILE A 814 24.00 34.74 -38.42
C ILE A 814 25.07 35.38 -37.49
N HIS A 815 24.88 35.48 -36.17
CA HIS A 815 25.79 36.30 -35.35
C HIS A 815 26.80 35.59 -34.41
N ARG A 816 26.96 34.25 -34.42
CA ARG A 816 27.89 33.58 -33.46
C ARG A 816 28.82 32.47 -34.00
N SER A 817 29.08 32.37 -35.30
CA SER A 817 29.98 31.33 -35.86
C SER A 817 31.28 31.82 -36.52
N THR A 818 31.72 33.07 -36.27
CA THR A 818 32.95 33.64 -36.86
C THR A 818 34.26 33.24 -36.15
N ARG A 819 34.29 32.13 -35.38
CA ARG A 819 35.51 31.65 -34.70
C ARG A 819 35.84 30.18 -34.97
N SER A 820 35.73 29.73 -36.22
CA SER A 820 36.42 28.52 -36.66
C SER A 820 37.20 28.78 -37.97
N PRO A 821 38.45 28.29 -38.12
CA PRO A 821 39.26 28.57 -39.31
C PRO A 821 38.74 27.92 -40.61
N GLY A 822 37.71 27.08 -40.54
CA GLY A 822 37.11 26.40 -41.70
C GLY A 822 36.12 27.23 -42.51
N ASN A 823 35.63 28.35 -41.96
CA ASN A 823 34.62 29.20 -42.63
C ASN A 823 35.18 30.27 -43.57
N PHE A 824 36.51 30.41 -43.67
CA PHE A 824 37.12 31.40 -44.56
C PHE A 824 36.91 31.06 -46.05
N LEU A 825 36.83 29.77 -46.42
CA LEU A 825 36.57 29.38 -47.81
C LEU A 825 35.12 29.66 -48.25
N ILE A 826 34.17 29.51 -47.34
CA ILE A 826 32.73 29.72 -47.62
C ILE A 826 32.41 31.22 -47.71
N SER A 827 33.03 32.04 -46.85
CA SER A 827 32.95 33.51 -46.94
C SER A 827 33.56 34.05 -48.24
N ALA A 828 34.71 33.50 -48.66
CA ALA A 828 35.38 33.91 -49.88
C ALA A 828 34.60 33.53 -51.16
N LEU A 829 33.96 32.36 -51.18
CA LEU A 829 33.09 31.92 -52.29
C LEU A 829 31.78 32.73 -52.36
N LEU A 830 31.23 33.15 -51.21
CA LEU A 830 30.04 34.02 -51.15
C LEU A 830 30.33 35.45 -51.62
N GLU A 831 31.50 36.02 -51.28
CA GLU A 831 31.93 37.33 -51.79
C GLU A 831 32.23 37.30 -53.30
N GLN A 832 32.80 36.20 -53.82
CA GLN A 832 33.05 36.05 -55.25
C GLN A 832 31.75 35.97 -56.07
N PHE A 833 30.71 35.31 -55.55
CA PHE A 833 29.39 35.26 -56.17
C PHE A 833 28.62 36.58 -56.08
N PHE A 834 28.76 37.34 -54.98
CA PHE A 834 28.11 38.65 -54.82
C PHE A 834 28.67 39.71 -55.77
N ILE A 835 29.99 39.68 -56.05
CA ILE A 835 30.65 40.61 -56.97
C ILE A 835 30.29 40.30 -58.44
N GLN A 836 30.02 39.04 -58.78
CA GLN A 836 29.65 38.64 -60.14
C GLN A 836 28.18 38.91 -60.48
N TYR A 837 27.30 38.97 -59.47
CA TYR A 837 25.86 39.20 -59.66
C TYR A 837 25.46 40.70 -59.75
N ILE A 838 26.31 41.62 -59.25
CA ILE A 838 26.05 43.07 -59.32
C ILE A 838 26.38 43.66 -60.71
N PHE A 839 27.10 42.94 -61.57
CA PHE A 839 27.58 43.47 -62.86
C PHE A 839 26.71 43.16 -64.10
N THR A 840 25.57 42.48 -63.98
CA THR A 840 24.80 42.04 -65.18
C THR A 840 23.42 42.65 -65.40
N PHE A 841 22.89 43.51 -64.52
CA PHE A 841 21.65 44.25 -64.82
C PHE A 841 21.66 45.69 -64.27
N TYR A 842 22.29 46.59 -65.02
CA TYR A 842 21.96 48.01 -65.04
C TYR A 842 21.93 48.43 -66.51
N VAL A 843 20.76 48.88 -67.01
CA VAL A 843 20.54 49.85 -68.11
C VAL A 843 19.00 49.97 -68.32
N PRO A 844 18.49 51.17 -68.66
CA PRO A 844 17.44 51.82 -67.88
C PRO A 844 16.08 51.94 -68.57
N ILE A 845 15.11 52.38 -67.76
CA ILE A 845 13.77 52.86 -68.11
C ILE A 845 13.81 53.89 -69.24
N ASN A 846 12.90 53.77 -70.22
CA ASN A 846 12.25 54.93 -70.83
C ASN A 846 10.85 54.59 -71.38
N THR A 847 9.90 55.43 -70.94
CA THR A 847 8.47 55.63 -71.28
C THR A 847 7.49 54.49 -71.08
#